data_AF-A0A2K9H0E6-F1
#
_entry.id   AF-A0A2K9H0E6-F1
#
_cell.length_a   1.000
_cell.length_b   1.000
_cell.length_c   1.000
_cell.angle_alpha   90.00
_cell.angle_beta   90.00
_cell.angle_gamma   90.00
#
_symmetry.space_group_name_H-M   'P 1'
#
loop_
_entity.id
_entity.type
_entity.pdbx_description
1 polymer ?
#
loop_
_entity_poly.entity_id
_entity_poly.type
_entity_poly.pdbx_seq_one_letter_code
_entity_poly.pdbx_strand_id
1 'polypeptide(L)'
;MAAAAILLTACGRAEKTNPAAADNFKYTVEQFADLQILRYRVPGFENLTLKQKELVYYLTQAALEGRDILFDQNGKYNLTIRRALETIYTDYAGDRNSPDFVNLTTYLKRVWFSNGIHHHYGSEKFVPGFTPEFLKQALLSVDASGLPLAQGQTVEQLFEELSPVIFDPKVMPKRVNQADGEDLVLTSASNYYDGVTQQEAEDFYNAMKDPKDETPVSYGLNSRLVKENGKIVEKVWKVGGLYTQAIEKIVYWLKKAEGVAEDEAQKAAIGKLIEYYETGDLKTFDEYAILWVKDLNSRIDFTNGFTETYGDPLGMKASWESIVNFKDLEATRRTELISGNAQWFEDHSPVDKQFKKEKVKGVTAKVITAAILGGDLYPATAIGINLPNSNWIRSHHGSKSVTIGNITDAYNKAAHGNGFNEEFVYSDTEKQLIDKYGDLTGELHTDLHECLGHGSGKLLPGVDPDALKAYGSTIEEARADLFGLYYVADPKLLELGLVPAEEAYKAEYYTYLMNGLMTQLVRIEPGNSVEEAHMRNRQLIARWVFEKGKADKVVEMVQKDGKTYVVVNDYQKLRHLFGELLAEIQRIKSTGDFAAARSLIETYAVKVDPELHSEVLARYKKLNLAPYKGFVNPRYDAVTDEKGNIIDVKVTYDEGYAEQMLRYSRDYSPLPSVND
;
A
#
# COMPACT_ATOMS: atom_id res chain seq x y z
N MET A 1 -9.56 -39.32 72.24
CA MET A 1 -10.77 -38.49 72.06
C MET A 1 -10.28 -37.18 71.46
N ALA A 2 -10.28 -37.07 70.12
CA ALA A 2 -11.35 -36.45 69.33
C ALA A 2 -11.41 -34.93 69.54
N ALA A 3 -11.43 -34.05 68.55
CA ALA A 3 -11.24 -34.08 67.10
C ALA A 3 -11.23 -32.59 66.68
N ALA A 4 -10.39 -32.18 65.73
CA ALA A 4 -10.68 -31.07 64.80
C ALA A 4 -9.54 -30.96 63.79
N ALA A 5 -9.73 -31.59 62.64
CA ALA A 5 -8.94 -31.35 61.44
C ALA A 5 -9.59 -30.19 60.67
N ILE A 6 -8.83 -29.17 60.31
CA ILE A 6 -9.21 -28.17 59.31
C ILE A 6 -8.21 -28.33 58.16
N LEU A 7 -8.74 -28.74 57.00
CA LEU A 7 -8.02 -28.81 55.74
C LEU A 7 -7.63 -27.39 55.29
N LEU A 8 -6.34 -27.17 55.03
CA LEU A 8 -5.85 -26.05 54.23
C LEU A 8 -5.76 -26.51 52.78
N THR A 9 -6.69 -26.05 51.95
CA THR A 9 -6.63 -26.17 50.49
C THR A 9 -5.56 -25.21 49.96
N ALA A 10 -4.51 -25.77 49.36
CA ALA A 10 -3.50 -25.03 48.61
C ALA A 10 -4.07 -24.66 47.22
N CYS A 11 -4.41 -23.39 47.01
CA CYS A 11 -4.59 -22.84 45.67
C CYS A 11 -3.22 -22.45 45.11
N GLY A 12 -2.79 -23.16 44.07
CA GLY A 12 -1.62 -22.81 43.26
C GLY A 12 -1.78 -21.42 42.67
N ARG A 13 -0.83 -20.54 42.99
CA ARG A 13 -0.72 -19.20 42.44
C ARG A 13 -0.15 -19.34 41.04
N ALA A 14 -0.96 -19.14 40.01
CA ALA A 14 -0.48 -18.98 38.65
C ALA A 14 0.54 -17.83 38.63
N GLU A 15 1.77 -18.13 38.19
CA GLU A 15 2.78 -17.12 37.94
C GLU A 15 2.24 -16.15 36.90
N LYS A 16 2.04 -14.89 37.32
CA LYS A 16 1.83 -13.78 36.41
C LYS A 16 3.11 -13.61 35.61
N THR A 17 3.08 -13.98 34.33
CA THR A 17 4.13 -13.63 33.37
C THR A 17 4.24 -12.12 33.32
N ASN A 18 5.40 -11.61 33.71
CA ASN A 18 5.81 -10.21 33.61
C ASN A 18 5.71 -9.75 32.13
N PRO A 19 4.99 -8.68 31.77
CA PRO A 19 4.88 -8.22 30.38
C PRO A 19 6.05 -7.31 29.94
N ALA A 20 7.23 -7.47 30.54
CA ALA A 20 8.41 -6.67 30.23
C ALA A 20 9.66 -7.55 30.19
N ALA A 21 9.68 -8.53 29.29
CA ALA A 21 10.95 -8.93 28.69
C ALA A 21 11.22 -7.88 27.60
N ALA A 22 12.29 -7.08 27.77
CA ALA A 22 12.74 -6.15 26.73
C ALA A 22 12.98 -6.96 25.45
N ASP A 23 12.10 -6.79 24.50
CA ASP A 23 12.13 -7.54 23.25
C ASP A 23 13.24 -6.94 22.38
N ASN A 24 14.38 -7.61 22.27
CA ASN A 24 15.53 -7.18 21.48
C ASN A 24 15.29 -7.27 19.95
N PHE A 25 14.03 -7.27 19.51
CA PHE A 25 13.68 -7.32 18.10
C PHE A 25 14.06 -6.00 17.40
N LYS A 26 14.94 -6.10 16.41
CA LYS A 26 15.34 -4.96 15.60
C LYS A 26 14.37 -4.78 14.44
N TYR A 27 13.50 -3.77 14.56
CA TYR A 27 12.58 -3.37 13.50
C TYR A 27 13.29 -2.72 12.32
N THR A 28 14.40 -2.02 12.54
CA THR A 28 15.20 -1.42 11.46
C THR A 28 16.22 -2.42 10.91
N VAL A 29 16.24 -2.60 9.58
CA VAL A 29 17.15 -3.51 8.86
C VAL A 29 18.31 -2.74 8.24
N GLU A 30 18.03 -1.81 7.34
CA GLU A 30 19.04 -0.96 6.70
C GLU A 30 18.44 0.34 6.14
N GLN A 31 19.29 1.27 5.69
CA GLN A 31 18.88 2.51 5.04
C GLN A 31 19.82 2.81 3.86
N PHE A 32 19.27 3.23 2.73
CA PHE A 32 20.02 3.61 1.52
C PHE A 32 19.19 4.59 0.69
N ALA A 33 19.86 5.50 -0.03
CA ALA A 33 19.19 6.60 -0.73
C ALA A 33 18.19 7.32 0.20
N ASP A 34 16.93 7.37 -0.20
CA ASP A 34 15.77 7.94 0.50
C ASP A 34 14.86 6.87 1.13
N LEU A 35 15.33 5.63 1.22
CA LEU A 35 14.56 4.46 1.62
C LEU A 35 15.10 3.87 2.93
N GLN A 36 14.20 3.52 3.85
CA GLN A 36 14.51 2.75 5.05
C GLN A 36 13.82 1.39 4.98
N ILE A 37 14.59 0.33 5.18
CA ILE A 37 14.06 -1.02 5.26
C ILE A 37 13.80 -1.37 6.72
N LEU A 38 12.57 -1.77 6.98
CA LEU A 38 12.07 -2.23 8.27
C LEU A 38 11.77 -3.74 8.20
N ARG A 39 11.37 -4.30 9.34
CA ARG A 39 10.85 -5.66 9.48
C ARG A 39 9.67 -5.65 10.44
N TYR A 40 8.73 -6.56 10.24
CA TYR A 40 7.56 -6.76 11.09
C TYR A 40 7.55 -8.15 11.72
N ARG A 41 6.85 -8.28 12.84
CA ARG A 41 6.55 -9.57 13.48
C ARG A 41 5.22 -10.12 13.00
N VAL A 42 4.97 -11.40 13.23
CA VAL A 42 3.72 -12.08 12.86
C VAL A 42 3.04 -12.60 14.14
N PRO A 43 2.59 -11.70 15.03
CA PRO A 43 2.06 -12.09 16.34
C PRO A 43 0.88 -13.06 16.21
N GLY A 44 0.89 -14.13 17.00
CA GLY A 44 -0.17 -15.12 17.04
C GLY A 44 -0.05 -16.24 15.99
N PHE A 45 0.98 -16.23 15.14
CA PHE A 45 1.24 -17.31 14.18
C PHE A 45 1.49 -18.66 14.88
N GLU A 46 2.21 -18.67 16.00
CA GLU A 46 2.50 -19.89 16.77
C GLU A 46 1.24 -20.53 17.36
N ASN A 47 0.19 -19.73 17.56
CA ASN A 47 -1.10 -20.17 18.10
C ASN A 47 -2.04 -20.73 17.01
N LEU A 48 -1.64 -20.68 15.74
CA LEU A 48 -2.39 -21.31 14.65
C LEU A 48 -2.25 -22.85 14.74
N THR A 49 -3.32 -23.55 14.38
CA THR A 49 -3.28 -25.01 14.20
C THR A 49 -2.33 -25.39 13.07
N LEU A 50 -1.86 -26.63 13.03
CA LEU A 50 -0.98 -27.09 11.94
C LEU A 50 -1.62 -26.88 10.55
N LYS A 51 -2.91 -27.24 10.40
CA LYS A 51 -3.64 -27.04 9.15
C LYS A 51 -3.71 -25.55 8.74
N GLN A 52 -3.90 -24.65 9.70
CA GLN A 52 -3.86 -23.20 9.47
C GLN A 52 -2.47 -22.73 9.06
N LYS A 53 -1.40 -23.22 9.70
CA LYS A 53 -0.02 -22.91 9.32
C LYS A 53 0.31 -23.40 7.92
N GLU A 54 -0.15 -24.59 7.54
CA GLU A 54 -0.02 -25.13 6.17
C GLU A 54 -0.73 -24.24 5.15
N LEU A 55 -1.96 -23.82 5.46
CA LEU A 55 -2.72 -22.90 4.61
C LEU A 55 -1.96 -21.57 4.42
N VAL A 56 -1.51 -20.94 5.52
CA VAL A 56 -0.69 -19.72 5.46
C VAL A 56 0.54 -19.97 4.60
N TYR A 57 1.28 -21.06 4.83
CA TYR A 57 2.48 -21.40 4.06
C TYR A 57 2.19 -21.46 2.56
N TYR A 58 1.20 -22.25 2.12
CA TYR A 58 0.87 -22.36 0.70
C TYR A 58 0.42 -21.04 0.09
N LEU A 59 -0.40 -20.25 0.78
CA LEU A 59 -0.78 -18.92 0.33
C LEU A 59 0.45 -17.99 0.24
N THR A 60 1.39 -18.07 1.19
CA THR A 60 2.62 -17.26 1.13
C THR A 60 3.49 -17.63 -0.05
N GLN A 61 3.58 -18.92 -0.38
CA GLN A 61 4.29 -19.36 -1.58
C GLN A 61 3.61 -18.81 -2.84
N ALA A 62 2.28 -18.85 -2.93
CA ALA A 62 1.53 -18.23 -4.04
C ALA A 62 1.79 -16.71 -4.16
N ALA A 63 1.96 -16.01 -3.03
CA ALA A 63 2.24 -14.58 -3.00
C ALA A 63 3.65 -14.24 -3.52
N LEU A 64 4.65 -15.10 -3.29
CA LEU A 64 6.03 -14.82 -3.71
C LEU A 64 6.25 -15.01 -5.22
N GLU A 65 5.55 -15.96 -5.83
CA GLU A 65 5.71 -16.32 -7.25
C GLU A 65 5.25 -15.21 -8.22
N GLY A 66 4.43 -14.27 -7.76
CA GLY A 66 3.95 -13.15 -8.57
C GLY A 66 4.87 -11.94 -8.64
N ARG A 67 6.02 -11.94 -7.95
CA ARG A 67 6.97 -10.81 -7.94
C ARG A 67 7.34 -10.34 -9.34
N ASP A 68 7.69 -11.26 -10.23
CA ASP A 68 8.15 -10.91 -11.58
C ASP A 68 7.06 -10.29 -12.46
N ILE A 69 5.79 -10.61 -12.20
CA ILE A 69 4.65 -10.03 -12.91
C ILE A 69 4.68 -8.51 -12.74
N LEU A 70 4.84 -8.03 -11.50
CA LEU A 70 4.87 -6.60 -11.23
C LEU A 70 6.08 -5.89 -11.85
N PHE A 71 7.27 -6.52 -11.81
CA PHE A 71 8.46 -5.96 -12.47
C PHE A 71 8.18 -5.70 -13.95
N ASP A 72 7.61 -6.68 -14.65
CA ASP A 72 7.29 -6.54 -16.07
C ASP A 72 6.16 -5.54 -16.32
N GLN A 73 5.10 -5.54 -15.50
CA GLN A 73 4.03 -4.53 -15.55
C GLN A 73 4.55 -3.10 -15.37
N ASN A 74 5.54 -2.89 -14.51
CA ASN A 74 6.14 -1.57 -14.30
C ASN A 74 7.06 -1.12 -15.45
N GLY A 75 7.37 -1.98 -16.42
CA GLY A 75 8.19 -1.64 -17.57
C GLY A 75 8.85 -2.85 -18.22
N LYS A 76 8.76 -2.92 -19.56
CA LYS A 76 9.23 -4.08 -20.36
C LYS A 76 10.72 -4.43 -20.22
N TYR A 77 11.55 -3.49 -19.79
CA TYR A 77 12.99 -3.72 -19.60
C TYR A 77 13.36 -4.08 -18.15
N ASN A 78 12.43 -3.99 -17.20
CA ASN A 78 12.75 -4.08 -15.78
C ASN A 78 13.32 -5.45 -15.37
N LEU A 79 12.79 -6.55 -15.92
CA LEU A 79 13.32 -7.89 -15.63
C LEU A 79 14.74 -8.08 -16.19
N THR A 80 14.98 -7.63 -17.43
CA THR A 80 16.31 -7.65 -18.05
C THR A 80 17.31 -6.79 -17.29
N ILE A 81 16.94 -5.56 -16.92
CA ILE A 81 17.80 -4.65 -16.14
C ILE A 81 18.10 -5.26 -14.76
N ARG A 82 17.06 -5.70 -14.03
CA ARG A 82 17.22 -6.31 -12.71
C ARG A 82 18.20 -7.48 -12.76
N ARG A 83 17.98 -8.44 -13.67
CA ARG A 83 18.81 -9.65 -13.78
C ARG A 83 20.25 -9.34 -14.17
N ALA A 84 20.47 -8.41 -15.11
CA ALA A 84 21.82 -7.99 -15.48
C ALA A 84 22.57 -7.36 -14.29
N LEU A 85 21.90 -6.49 -13.54
CA LEU A 85 22.48 -5.85 -12.36
C LEU A 85 22.67 -6.84 -11.19
N GLU A 86 21.78 -7.81 -11.01
CA GLU A 86 21.91 -8.89 -10.02
C GLU A 86 23.14 -9.76 -10.31
N THR A 87 23.34 -10.16 -11.56
CA THR A 87 24.51 -10.94 -11.98
C THR A 87 25.81 -10.17 -11.75
N ILE A 88 25.84 -8.87 -12.07
CA ILE A 88 26.98 -8.01 -11.69
C ILE A 88 27.15 -8.00 -10.16
N TYR A 89 26.09 -7.79 -9.41
CA TYR A 89 26.18 -7.67 -7.95
C TYR A 89 26.71 -8.94 -7.27
N THR A 90 26.35 -10.12 -7.76
CA THR A 90 26.83 -11.40 -7.20
C THR A 90 28.23 -11.74 -7.67
N ASP A 91 28.55 -11.51 -8.94
CA ASP A 91 29.73 -12.13 -9.58
C ASP A 91 30.88 -11.15 -9.84
N TYR A 92 30.68 -9.84 -9.62
CA TYR A 92 31.73 -8.84 -9.85
C TYR A 92 32.96 -9.07 -8.97
N ALA A 93 34.08 -9.38 -9.64
CA ALA A 93 35.38 -9.63 -9.01
C ALA A 93 36.26 -8.38 -8.85
N GLY A 94 35.80 -7.21 -9.33
CA GLY A 94 36.51 -5.94 -9.17
C GLY A 94 36.40 -5.37 -7.76
N ASP A 95 36.86 -4.13 -7.57
CA ASP A 95 36.80 -3.46 -6.27
C ASP A 95 35.35 -3.06 -5.92
N ARG A 96 34.75 -3.80 -4.97
CA ARG A 96 33.39 -3.56 -4.46
C ARG A 96 33.28 -2.31 -3.58
N ASN A 97 34.40 -1.67 -3.22
CA ASN A 97 34.41 -0.40 -2.51
C ASN A 97 34.56 0.80 -3.46
N SER A 98 34.72 0.56 -4.76
CA SER A 98 34.77 1.64 -5.75
C SER A 98 33.46 2.44 -5.75
N PRO A 99 33.51 3.78 -5.96
CA PRO A 99 32.29 4.60 -6.01
C PRO A 99 31.25 4.09 -7.00
N ASP A 100 31.67 3.63 -8.19
CA ASP A 100 30.78 3.07 -9.19
C ASP A 100 30.05 1.80 -8.68
N PHE A 101 30.74 0.85 -8.06
CA PHE A 101 30.09 -0.37 -7.56
C PHE A 101 29.17 -0.10 -6.36
N VAL A 102 29.53 0.83 -5.48
CA VAL A 102 28.69 1.28 -4.37
C VAL A 102 27.40 1.95 -4.90
N ASN A 103 27.53 2.78 -5.94
CA ASN A 103 26.39 3.43 -6.57
C ASN A 103 25.53 2.46 -7.40
N LEU A 104 26.13 1.46 -8.05
CA LEU A 104 25.40 0.36 -8.69
C LEU A 104 24.62 -0.46 -7.66
N THR A 105 25.24 -0.77 -6.52
CA THR A 105 24.58 -1.46 -5.41
C THR A 105 23.38 -0.66 -4.90
N THR A 106 23.55 0.65 -4.71
CA THR A 106 22.46 1.54 -4.28
C THR A 106 21.33 1.58 -5.33
N TYR A 107 21.68 1.67 -6.62
CA TYR A 107 20.71 1.66 -7.71
C TYR A 107 19.93 0.33 -7.77
N LEU A 108 20.61 -0.81 -7.70
CA LEU A 108 19.97 -2.13 -7.68
C LEU A 108 19.03 -2.28 -6.48
N LYS A 109 19.42 -1.79 -5.29
CA LYS A 109 18.54 -1.80 -4.12
C LYS A 109 17.28 -0.95 -4.31
N ARG A 110 17.37 0.19 -4.99
CA ARG A 110 16.20 1.00 -5.38
C ARG A 110 15.33 0.28 -6.42
N VAL A 111 15.95 -0.43 -7.37
CA VAL A 111 15.24 -1.28 -8.35
C VAL A 111 14.46 -2.41 -7.67
N TRP A 112 15.08 -3.08 -6.70
CA TRP A 112 14.38 -4.06 -5.85
C TRP A 112 13.24 -3.43 -5.07
N PHE A 113 13.45 -2.24 -4.51
CA PHE A 113 12.45 -1.59 -3.65
C PHE A 113 11.23 -1.11 -4.42
N SER A 114 11.44 -0.62 -5.64
CA SER A 114 10.40 0.01 -6.44
C SER A 114 9.82 -0.90 -7.51
N ASN A 115 10.21 -2.17 -7.50
CA ASN A 115 9.82 -3.18 -8.49
C ASN A 115 10.03 -2.69 -9.95
N GLY A 116 11.13 -1.97 -10.21
CA GLY A 116 11.41 -1.31 -11.48
C GLY A 116 12.42 -0.16 -11.36
N ILE A 117 12.75 0.49 -12.48
CA ILE A 117 13.77 1.57 -12.54
C ILE A 117 13.24 2.97 -12.22
N HIS A 118 12.01 3.07 -11.73
CA HIS A 118 11.34 4.32 -11.39
C HIS A 118 11.03 4.37 -9.91
N HIS A 119 10.95 5.57 -9.36
CA HIS A 119 10.62 5.78 -7.96
C HIS A 119 9.21 5.30 -7.64
N HIS A 120 9.07 4.41 -6.66
CA HIS A 120 7.79 3.80 -6.27
C HIS A 120 6.66 4.83 -6.00
N TYR A 121 7.02 5.98 -5.41
CA TYR A 121 6.10 7.07 -5.05
C TYR A 121 5.97 8.13 -6.16
N GLY A 122 7.03 8.90 -6.45
CA GLY A 122 7.02 10.00 -7.44
C GLY A 122 7.01 9.58 -8.92
N SER A 123 7.16 8.29 -9.22
CA SER A 123 7.17 7.72 -10.58
C SER A 123 8.30 8.19 -11.51
N GLU A 124 9.21 9.08 -11.09
CA GLU A 124 10.35 9.49 -11.90
C GLU A 124 11.40 8.39 -12.05
N LYS A 125 12.07 8.34 -13.21
CA LYS A 125 13.15 7.37 -13.44
C LYS A 125 14.36 7.68 -12.55
N PHE A 126 15.00 6.63 -12.03
CA PHE A 126 16.23 6.79 -11.27
C PHE A 126 17.37 7.35 -12.12
N VAL A 127 18.12 8.29 -11.54
CA VAL A 127 19.41 8.74 -12.08
C VAL A 127 20.51 7.81 -11.55
N PRO A 128 21.26 7.08 -12.40
CA PRO A 128 22.37 6.24 -11.98
C PRO A 128 23.53 7.07 -11.40
N GLY A 129 24.10 6.62 -10.29
CA GLY A 129 25.31 7.22 -9.69
C GLY A 129 26.63 6.65 -10.21
N PHE A 130 26.59 5.79 -11.24
CA PHE A 130 27.74 5.12 -11.84
C PHE A 130 27.79 5.41 -13.34
N THR A 131 28.94 5.18 -13.97
CA THR A 131 29.13 5.52 -15.39
C THR A 131 28.63 4.43 -16.36
N PRO A 132 28.20 4.80 -17.59
CA PRO A 132 27.93 3.83 -18.65
C PRO A 132 29.16 2.96 -18.99
N GLU A 133 30.35 3.55 -18.95
CA GLU A 133 31.61 2.85 -19.19
C GLU A 133 31.83 1.76 -18.13
N PHE A 134 31.60 2.09 -16.86
CA PHE A 134 31.66 1.10 -15.78
C PHE A 134 30.64 -0.01 -15.99
N LEU A 135 29.37 0.30 -16.29
CA LEU A 135 28.34 -0.72 -16.52
C LEU A 135 28.75 -1.67 -17.64
N LYS A 136 29.25 -1.14 -18.76
CA LYS A 136 29.73 -1.94 -19.89
C LYS A 136 30.86 -2.89 -19.47
N GLN A 137 31.86 -2.38 -18.74
CA GLN A 137 32.97 -3.22 -18.28
C GLN A 137 32.52 -4.27 -17.26
N ALA A 138 31.59 -3.91 -16.35
CA ALA A 138 31.04 -4.84 -15.38
C ALA A 138 30.27 -5.99 -16.06
N LEU A 139 29.43 -5.68 -17.06
CA LEU A 139 28.74 -6.69 -17.88
C LEU A 139 29.72 -7.62 -18.60
N LEU A 140 30.80 -7.08 -19.18
CA LEU A 140 31.82 -7.88 -19.86
C LEU A 140 32.69 -8.71 -18.92
N SER A 141 32.70 -8.39 -17.61
CA SER A 141 33.54 -9.05 -16.61
C SER A 141 32.89 -10.28 -15.95
N VAL A 142 31.58 -10.44 -16.09
CA VAL A 142 30.83 -11.56 -15.50
C VAL A 142 30.56 -12.66 -16.53
N ASP A 143 30.18 -13.85 -16.06
CA ASP A 143 29.85 -14.98 -16.95
C ASP A 143 28.59 -14.64 -17.76
N ALA A 144 28.72 -14.64 -19.10
CA ALA A 144 27.63 -14.34 -20.02
C ALA A 144 26.44 -15.29 -19.86
N SER A 145 26.64 -16.52 -19.36
CA SER A 145 25.56 -17.47 -19.08
C SER A 145 24.65 -17.05 -17.91
N GLY A 146 25.15 -16.17 -17.03
CA GLY A 146 24.34 -15.56 -15.96
C GLY A 146 23.62 -14.28 -16.40
N LEU A 147 23.90 -13.75 -17.58
CA LEU A 147 23.24 -12.54 -18.09
C LEU A 147 21.93 -12.87 -18.81
N PRO A 148 20.93 -11.96 -18.78
CA PRO A 148 19.63 -12.16 -19.41
C PRO A 148 19.67 -11.93 -20.93
N LEU A 149 20.56 -12.65 -21.64
CA LEU A 149 20.74 -12.53 -23.08
C LEU A 149 19.60 -13.21 -23.85
N ALA A 150 19.02 -12.51 -24.82
CA ALA A 150 18.15 -13.13 -25.81
C ALA A 150 18.93 -14.12 -26.69
N GLN A 151 18.21 -14.99 -27.41
CA GLN A 151 18.85 -15.99 -28.26
C GLN A 151 19.74 -15.33 -29.33
N GLY A 152 21.05 -15.60 -29.25
CA GLY A 152 22.05 -15.03 -30.17
C GLY A 152 22.47 -13.59 -29.87
N GLN A 153 21.99 -12.99 -28.77
CA GLN A 153 22.39 -11.65 -28.33
C GLN A 153 23.77 -11.69 -27.67
N THR A 154 24.64 -10.73 -28.00
CA THR A 154 25.93 -10.55 -27.31
C THR A 154 25.80 -9.65 -26.07
N VAL A 155 26.79 -9.69 -25.18
CA VAL A 155 26.83 -8.81 -24.00
C VAL A 155 26.87 -7.33 -24.40
N GLU A 156 27.56 -6.99 -25.48
CA GLU A 156 27.59 -5.64 -26.03
C GLU A 156 26.23 -5.19 -26.55
N GLN A 157 25.49 -6.08 -27.23
CA GLN A 157 24.14 -5.78 -27.70
C GLN A 157 23.17 -5.58 -26.54
N LEU A 158 23.30 -6.37 -25.46
CA LEU A 158 22.54 -6.15 -24.23
C LEU A 158 22.86 -4.78 -23.62
N PHE A 159 24.13 -4.38 -23.56
CA PHE A 159 24.51 -3.05 -23.09
C PHE A 159 23.93 -1.93 -23.98
N GLU A 160 24.01 -2.07 -25.30
CA GLU A 160 23.46 -1.09 -26.25
C GLU A 160 21.94 -0.93 -26.11
N GLU A 161 21.22 -2.01 -25.80
CA GLU A 161 19.79 -1.99 -25.50
C GLU A 161 19.47 -1.29 -24.17
N LEU A 162 20.18 -1.65 -23.10
CA LEU A 162 19.88 -1.17 -21.74
C LEU A 162 20.42 0.23 -21.45
N SER A 163 21.51 0.64 -22.09
CA SER A 163 22.20 1.90 -21.78
C SER A 163 21.29 3.13 -21.97
N PRO A 164 20.54 3.31 -23.07
CA PRO A 164 19.61 4.43 -23.19
C PRO A 164 18.51 4.40 -22.12
N VAL A 165 17.98 3.22 -21.82
CA VAL A 165 16.92 3.04 -20.82
C VAL A 165 17.40 3.43 -19.43
N ILE A 166 18.63 3.07 -19.06
CA ILE A 166 19.22 3.36 -17.75
C ILE A 166 19.70 4.82 -17.63
N PHE A 167 20.38 5.34 -18.66
CA PHE A 167 21.15 6.59 -18.54
C PHE A 167 20.55 7.82 -19.25
N ASP A 168 19.75 7.66 -20.31
CA ASP A 168 19.18 8.82 -21.00
C ASP A 168 17.94 9.32 -20.22
N PRO A 169 17.96 10.50 -19.58
CA PRO A 169 16.83 10.98 -18.78
C PRO A 169 15.55 11.21 -19.61
N LYS A 170 15.62 11.24 -20.95
CA LYS A 170 14.46 11.43 -21.83
C LYS A 170 13.78 10.12 -22.22
N VAL A 171 14.44 8.98 -22.05
CA VAL A 171 13.87 7.67 -22.35
C VAL A 171 13.10 7.18 -21.13
N MET A 172 11.80 6.92 -21.26
CA MET A 172 10.95 6.40 -20.18
C MET A 172 11.06 7.25 -18.88
N PRO A 173 10.88 8.59 -18.93
CA PRO A 173 11.19 9.48 -17.81
C PRO A 173 10.28 9.29 -16.60
N LYS A 174 9.02 8.88 -16.81
CA LYS A 174 8.04 8.57 -15.76
C LYS A 174 7.45 7.18 -15.95
N ARG A 175 7.26 6.43 -14.86
CA ARG A 175 6.51 5.17 -14.84
C ARG A 175 5.06 5.40 -15.21
N VAL A 176 4.45 6.36 -14.52
CA VAL A 176 3.07 6.81 -14.72
C VAL A 176 3.11 8.32 -14.91
N ASN A 177 2.61 8.80 -16.04
CA ASN A 177 2.45 10.22 -16.31
C ASN A 177 1.01 10.66 -16.05
N GLN A 178 0.84 11.87 -15.52
CA GLN A 178 -0.46 12.50 -15.25
C GLN A 178 -0.50 13.96 -15.75
N ALA A 179 0.45 14.36 -16.60
CA ALA A 179 0.53 15.72 -17.12
C ALA A 179 -0.60 16.01 -18.13
N ASP A 180 -1.31 17.12 -17.92
CA ASP A 180 -2.36 17.59 -18.83
C ASP A 180 -1.78 17.94 -20.22
N GLY A 181 -2.44 17.49 -21.28
CA GLY A 181 -2.04 17.77 -22.67
C GLY A 181 -1.02 16.81 -23.30
N GLU A 182 -0.63 15.73 -22.60
CA GLU A 182 0.23 14.67 -23.12
C GLU A 182 -0.56 13.36 -23.39
N ASP A 183 -0.06 12.50 -24.29
CA ASP A 183 -0.60 11.14 -24.44
C ASP A 183 -0.06 10.28 -23.29
N LEU A 184 -0.90 10.02 -22.29
CA LEU A 184 -0.48 9.39 -21.05
C LEU A 184 -0.07 7.93 -21.25
N VAL A 185 -0.57 7.25 -22.28
CA VAL A 185 -0.18 5.88 -22.61
C VAL A 185 1.23 5.85 -23.18
N LEU A 186 1.52 6.69 -24.18
CA LEU A 186 2.83 6.70 -24.85
C LEU A 186 3.95 7.32 -23.98
N THR A 187 3.59 8.21 -23.05
CA THR A 187 4.55 8.91 -22.19
C THR A 187 4.79 8.21 -20.85
N SER A 188 4.02 7.17 -20.52
CA SER A 188 4.22 6.33 -19.34
C SER A 188 5.07 5.10 -19.67
N ALA A 189 6.02 4.78 -18.80
CA ALA A 189 6.90 3.64 -18.97
C ALA A 189 6.29 2.29 -18.53
N SER A 190 5.16 2.32 -17.81
CA SER A 190 4.40 1.13 -17.43
C SER A 190 4.00 0.29 -18.66
N ASN A 191 4.11 -1.03 -18.56
CA ASN A 191 3.97 -1.98 -19.67
C ASN A 191 2.54 -2.54 -19.82
N TYR A 192 1.55 -1.68 -19.63
CA TYR A 192 0.13 -2.02 -19.73
C TYR A 192 -0.42 -1.92 -21.16
N TYR A 193 0.27 -1.16 -22.00
CA TYR A 193 -0.08 -0.89 -23.38
C TYR A 193 1.17 -1.02 -24.25
N ASP A 194 1.03 -1.55 -25.47
CA ASP A 194 2.12 -1.57 -26.43
C ASP A 194 1.65 -1.27 -27.87
N GLY A 195 2.25 -0.25 -28.48
CA GLY A 195 1.88 0.22 -29.82
C GLY A 195 0.49 0.85 -29.94
N VAL A 196 -0.13 1.23 -28.83
CA VAL A 196 -1.48 1.82 -28.74
C VAL A 196 -1.38 3.25 -28.20
N THR A 197 -2.14 4.19 -28.74
CA THR A 197 -2.25 5.56 -28.22
C THR A 197 -3.28 5.67 -27.10
N GLN A 198 -3.25 6.74 -26.31
CA GLN A 198 -4.28 6.98 -25.29
C GLN A 198 -5.70 6.97 -25.88
N GLN A 199 -5.92 7.71 -26.97
CA GLN A 199 -7.25 7.79 -27.59
C GLN A 199 -7.75 6.42 -28.05
N GLU A 200 -6.88 5.62 -28.65
CA GLU A 200 -7.22 4.28 -29.11
C GLU A 200 -7.60 3.35 -27.95
N ALA A 201 -6.90 3.44 -26.82
CA ALA A 201 -7.21 2.67 -25.62
C ALA A 201 -8.56 3.08 -25.01
N GLU A 202 -8.79 4.39 -24.88
CA GLU A 202 -10.06 4.94 -24.38
C GLU A 202 -11.23 4.52 -25.28
N ASP A 203 -11.10 4.67 -26.59
CA ASP A 203 -12.12 4.27 -27.57
C ASP A 203 -12.41 2.77 -27.51
N PHE A 204 -11.37 1.94 -27.36
CA PHE A 204 -11.49 0.49 -27.27
C PHE A 204 -12.35 0.05 -26.08
N TYR A 205 -12.09 0.56 -24.87
CA TYR A 205 -12.90 0.19 -23.70
C TYR A 205 -14.26 0.87 -23.67
N ASN A 206 -14.38 2.11 -24.15
CA ASN A 206 -15.67 2.79 -24.24
C ASN A 206 -16.64 2.04 -25.17
N ALA A 207 -16.12 1.40 -26.23
CA ALA A 207 -16.93 0.56 -27.11
C ALA A 207 -17.41 -0.75 -26.46
N MET A 208 -16.77 -1.21 -25.38
CA MET A 208 -17.15 -2.42 -24.64
C MET A 208 -18.20 -2.17 -23.55
N LYS A 209 -18.26 -0.96 -23.02
CA LYS A 209 -19.17 -0.59 -21.93
C LYS A 209 -20.62 -0.70 -22.41
N ASP A 210 -21.43 -1.50 -21.70
CA ASP A 210 -22.88 -1.42 -21.81
C ASP A 210 -23.44 -0.55 -20.67
N PRO A 211 -23.92 0.67 -20.94
CA PRO A 211 -24.46 1.56 -19.90
C PRO A 211 -25.74 1.02 -19.24
N LYS A 212 -26.31 -0.08 -19.75
CA LYS A 212 -27.47 -0.76 -19.15
C LYS A 212 -27.08 -1.94 -18.27
N ASP A 213 -25.82 -2.35 -18.27
CA ASP A 213 -25.35 -3.41 -17.38
C ASP A 213 -25.24 -2.86 -15.96
N GLU A 214 -26.06 -3.38 -15.05
CA GLU A 214 -26.02 -3.01 -13.62
C GLU A 214 -24.94 -3.77 -12.85
N THR A 215 -24.31 -4.76 -13.49
CA THR A 215 -23.24 -5.61 -12.93
C THR A 215 -22.05 -5.71 -13.88
N PRO A 216 -21.50 -4.56 -14.35
CA PRO A 216 -20.45 -4.57 -15.35
C PRO A 216 -19.17 -5.21 -14.79
N VAL A 217 -18.49 -5.97 -15.64
CA VAL A 217 -17.14 -6.46 -15.35
C VAL A 217 -16.14 -5.31 -15.35
N SER A 218 -15.01 -5.49 -14.67
CA SER A 218 -13.88 -4.55 -14.71
C SER A 218 -13.11 -4.66 -16.05
N TYR A 219 -13.66 -4.08 -17.12
CA TYR A 219 -13.09 -4.18 -18.47
C TYR A 219 -11.59 -3.87 -18.49
N GLY A 220 -10.81 -4.80 -19.03
CA GLY A 220 -9.37 -4.65 -19.16
C GLY A 220 -8.56 -4.83 -17.88
N LEU A 221 -9.12 -5.19 -16.73
CA LEU A 221 -8.36 -5.27 -15.47
C LEU A 221 -7.09 -6.14 -15.56
N ASN A 222 -7.14 -7.25 -16.31
CA ASN A 222 -6.15 -8.33 -16.29
C ASN A 222 -5.49 -8.61 -17.66
N SER A 223 -5.19 -7.58 -18.43
CA SER A 223 -4.62 -7.75 -19.76
C SER A 223 -3.67 -6.61 -20.17
N ARG A 224 -2.72 -6.91 -21.05
CA ARG A 224 -1.99 -5.87 -21.80
C ARG A 224 -2.75 -5.55 -23.09
N LEU A 225 -2.98 -4.28 -23.38
CA LEU A 225 -3.59 -3.86 -24.65
C LEU A 225 -2.51 -3.62 -25.69
N VAL A 226 -2.51 -4.38 -26.78
CA VAL A 226 -1.45 -4.33 -27.79
C VAL A 226 -2.01 -4.09 -29.18
N LYS A 227 -1.20 -3.50 -30.07
CA LYS A 227 -1.52 -3.37 -31.49
C LYS A 227 -0.72 -4.37 -32.32
N GLU A 228 -1.35 -5.47 -32.72
CA GLU A 228 -0.74 -6.50 -33.55
C GLU A 228 -1.32 -6.50 -34.96
N ASN A 229 -0.46 -6.39 -35.98
CA ASN A 229 -0.86 -6.40 -37.38
C ASN A 229 -1.99 -5.38 -37.70
N GLY A 230 -1.93 -4.21 -37.04
CA GLY A 230 -2.92 -3.14 -37.20
C GLY A 230 -4.24 -3.35 -36.45
N LYS A 231 -4.36 -4.40 -35.62
CA LYS A 231 -5.54 -4.66 -34.78
C LYS A 231 -5.19 -4.50 -33.30
N ILE A 232 -6.04 -3.79 -32.59
CA ILE A 232 -5.95 -3.64 -31.14
C ILE A 232 -6.59 -4.87 -30.48
N VAL A 233 -5.83 -5.57 -29.65
CA VAL A 233 -6.25 -6.80 -28.97
C VAL A 233 -5.71 -6.85 -27.55
N GLU A 234 -6.41 -7.57 -26.68
CA GLU A 234 -5.95 -7.81 -25.31
C GLU A 234 -5.13 -9.11 -25.23
N LYS A 235 -3.93 -9.02 -24.63
CA LYS A 235 -3.15 -10.17 -24.16
C LYS A 235 -3.49 -10.41 -22.70
N VAL A 236 -4.48 -11.29 -22.49
CA VAL A 236 -4.98 -11.62 -21.14
C VAL A 236 -3.90 -12.33 -20.32
N TRP A 237 -3.75 -11.92 -19.06
CA TRP A 237 -2.85 -12.50 -18.09
C TRP A 237 -3.49 -13.73 -17.44
N LYS A 238 -3.09 -14.93 -17.89
CA LYS A 238 -3.68 -16.20 -17.46
C LYS A 238 -2.78 -17.39 -17.77
N VAL A 239 -3.14 -18.57 -17.28
CA VAL A 239 -2.54 -19.83 -17.74
C VAL A 239 -2.72 -20.01 -19.25
N GLY A 240 -1.63 -20.32 -19.94
CA GLY A 240 -1.54 -20.38 -21.40
C GLY A 240 -1.55 -19.02 -22.12
N GLY A 241 -1.60 -17.91 -21.37
CA GLY A 241 -1.55 -16.53 -21.89
C GLY A 241 -0.26 -15.80 -21.51
N LEU A 242 -0.33 -14.47 -21.46
CA LEU A 242 0.77 -13.64 -20.99
C LEU A 242 0.97 -13.88 -19.47
N TYR A 243 2.23 -13.92 -19.02
CA TYR A 243 2.65 -14.26 -17.64
C TYR A 243 2.36 -15.69 -17.16
N THR A 244 2.05 -16.63 -18.06
CA THR A 244 1.70 -18.02 -17.70
C THR A 244 2.73 -18.70 -16.79
N GLN A 245 4.03 -18.43 -16.96
CA GLN A 245 5.09 -19.10 -16.19
C GLN A 245 4.99 -18.79 -14.69
N ALA A 246 4.60 -17.56 -14.34
CA ALA A 246 4.35 -17.17 -12.94
C ALA A 246 2.96 -17.63 -12.48
N ILE A 247 1.94 -17.42 -13.32
CA ILE A 247 0.54 -17.74 -12.96
C ILE A 247 0.36 -19.25 -12.72
N GLU A 248 1.04 -20.12 -13.46
CA GLU A 248 1.03 -21.57 -13.22
C GLU A 248 1.60 -21.94 -11.83
N LYS A 249 2.63 -21.22 -11.36
CA LYS A 249 3.19 -21.40 -10.01
C LYS A 249 2.24 -20.91 -8.93
N ILE A 250 1.62 -19.75 -9.14
CA ILE A 250 0.57 -19.22 -8.27
C ILE A 250 -0.56 -20.25 -8.15
N VAL A 251 -1.09 -20.72 -9.27
CA VAL A 251 -2.17 -21.73 -9.32
C VAL A 251 -1.76 -23.04 -8.64
N TYR A 252 -0.51 -23.50 -8.83
CA TYR A 252 -0.01 -24.69 -8.14
C TYR A 252 -0.12 -24.56 -6.61
N TRP A 253 0.32 -23.43 -6.05
CA TRP A 253 0.26 -23.19 -4.61
C TRP A 253 -1.16 -22.93 -4.11
N LEU A 254 -2.00 -22.24 -4.89
CA LEU A 254 -3.43 -22.08 -4.58
C LEU A 254 -4.16 -23.42 -4.52
N LYS A 255 -3.87 -24.37 -5.42
CA LYS A 255 -4.43 -25.74 -5.36
C LYS A 255 -4.01 -26.50 -4.10
N LYS A 256 -2.79 -26.24 -3.58
CA LYS A 256 -2.36 -26.79 -2.29
C LYS A 256 -3.14 -26.15 -1.14
N ALA A 257 -3.28 -24.82 -1.15
CA ALA A 257 -4.07 -24.07 -0.17
C ALA A 257 -5.54 -24.53 -0.12
N GLU A 258 -6.17 -24.75 -1.29
CA GLU A 258 -7.54 -25.25 -1.40
C GLU A 258 -7.74 -26.58 -0.65
N GLY A 259 -6.73 -27.47 -0.69
CA GLY A 259 -6.75 -28.77 0.00
C GLY A 259 -6.74 -28.67 1.52
N VAL A 260 -6.32 -27.53 2.07
CA VAL A 260 -6.20 -27.27 3.51
C VAL A 260 -7.01 -26.05 3.97
N ALA A 261 -8.00 -25.61 3.17
CA ALA A 261 -8.91 -24.53 3.53
C ALA A 261 -9.62 -24.79 4.88
N GLU A 262 -9.90 -23.71 5.61
CA GLU A 262 -10.53 -23.74 6.94
C GLU A 262 -11.98 -24.23 6.87
N ASP A 263 -12.72 -23.78 5.85
CA ASP A 263 -14.11 -24.18 5.58
C ASP A 263 -14.44 -24.20 4.08
N GLU A 264 -15.67 -24.59 3.74
CA GLU A 264 -16.13 -24.68 2.35
C GLU A 264 -16.29 -23.32 1.67
N ALA A 265 -16.52 -22.23 2.43
CA ALA A 265 -16.64 -20.89 1.85
C ALA A 265 -15.27 -20.38 1.39
N GLN A 266 -14.25 -20.51 2.24
CA GLN A 266 -12.87 -20.19 1.88
C GLN A 266 -12.37 -21.07 0.72
N LYS A 267 -12.68 -22.37 0.77
CA LYS A 267 -12.35 -23.31 -0.31
C LYS A 267 -12.98 -22.89 -1.64
N ALA A 268 -14.25 -22.51 -1.63
CA ALA A 268 -14.94 -22.04 -2.84
C ALA A 268 -14.31 -20.76 -3.40
N ALA A 269 -13.92 -19.81 -2.54
CA ALA A 269 -13.21 -18.61 -2.97
C ALA A 269 -11.85 -18.94 -3.60
N ILE A 270 -11.04 -19.81 -2.98
CA ILE A 270 -9.76 -20.26 -3.55
C ILE A 270 -9.97 -20.97 -4.91
N GLY A 271 -10.94 -21.89 -4.98
CA GLY A 271 -11.27 -22.61 -6.21
C GLY A 271 -11.69 -21.68 -7.35
N LYS A 272 -12.49 -20.65 -7.05
CA LYS A 272 -12.91 -19.65 -8.05
C LYS A 272 -11.77 -18.73 -8.47
N LEU A 273 -10.84 -18.40 -7.57
CA LEU A 273 -9.62 -17.66 -7.91
C LEU A 273 -8.71 -18.48 -8.86
N ILE A 274 -8.58 -19.78 -8.62
CA ILE A 274 -7.87 -20.70 -9.51
C ILE A 274 -8.51 -20.68 -10.90
N GLU A 275 -9.84 -20.81 -10.98
CA GLU A 275 -10.58 -20.77 -12.25
C GLU A 275 -10.36 -19.44 -12.99
N TYR A 276 -10.34 -18.33 -12.27
CA TYR A 276 -10.02 -17.01 -12.83
C TYR A 276 -8.61 -16.99 -13.45
N TYR A 277 -7.59 -17.48 -12.74
CA TYR A 277 -6.23 -17.54 -13.29
C TYR A 277 -6.10 -18.50 -14.47
N GLU A 278 -6.86 -19.58 -14.51
CA GLU A 278 -6.85 -20.54 -15.62
C GLU A 278 -7.57 -20.01 -16.86
N THR A 279 -8.66 -19.25 -16.68
CA THR A 279 -9.53 -18.79 -17.78
C THR A 279 -9.21 -17.37 -18.26
N GLY A 280 -8.77 -16.52 -17.33
CA GLY A 280 -8.63 -15.07 -17.48
C GLY A 280 -9.96 -14.31 -17.57
N ASP A 281 -11.09 -14.94 -17.26
CA ASP A 281 -12.42 -14.33 -17.41
C ASP A 281 -12.73 -13.37 -16.25
N LEU A 282 -12.98 -12.10 -16.58
CA LEU A 282 -13.33 -11.06 -15.61
C LEU A 282 -14.67 -11.31 -14.92
N LYS A 283 -15.58 -12.04 -15.53
CA LYS A 283 -16.82 -12.45 -14.85
C LYS A 283 -16.53 -13.48 -13.74
N THR A 284 -15.60 -14.39 -13.98
CA THR A 284 -15.11 -15.33 -12.97
C THR A 284 -14.40 -14.59 -11.83
N PHE A 285 -13.72 -13.48 -12.12
CA PHE A 285 -13.15 -12.60 -11.09
C PHE A 285 -14.23 -11.96 -10.21
N ASP A 286 -15.32 -11.46 -10.81
CA ASP A 286 -16.46 -10.94 -10.04
C ASP A 286 -17.11 -12.03 -9.16
N GLU A 287 -17.26 -13.25 -9.69
CA GLU A 287 -17.74 -14.40 -8.92
C GLU A 287 -16.80 -14.74 -7.74
N TYR A 288 -15.48 -14.72 -7.96
CA TYR A 288 -14.47 -14.86 -6.91
C TYR A 288 -14.65 -13.78 -5.84
N ALA A 289 -14.72 -12.51 -6.26
CA ALA A 289 -14.85 -11.39 -5.35
C ALA A 289 -16.12 -11.48 -4.49
N ILE A 290 -17.24 -11.94 -5.06
CA ILE A 290 -18.49 -12.18 -4.32
C ILE A 290 -18.32 -13.30 -3.28
N LEU A 291 -17.65 -14.40 -3.64
CA LEU A 291 -17.37 -15.50 -2.69
C LEU A 291 -16.44 -15.04 -1.57
N TRP A 292 -15.38 -14.32 -1.94
CA TRP A 292 -14.40 -13.77 -1.02
C TRP A 292 -15.04 -12.80 -0.02
N VAL A 293 -15.90 -11.88 -0.46
CA VAL A 293 -16.64 -10.97 0.43
C VAL A 293 -17.54 -11.73 1.41
N LYS A 294 -18.12 -12.86 0.99
CA LYS A 294 -19.01 -13.67 1.84
C LYS A 294 -18.28 -14.55 2.85
N ASP A 295 -16.99 -14.82 2.65
CA ASP A 295 -16.17 -15.53 3.63
C ASP A 295 -15.75 -14.62 4.79
N LEU A 296 -16.63 -14.48 5.79
CA LEU A 296 -16.40 -13.64 6.97
C LEU A 296 -15.93 -14.43 8.22
N ASN A 297 -16.08 -15.75 8.17
CA ASN A 297 -15.85 -16.64 9.31
C ASN A 297 -14.40 -17.13 9.38
N SER A 298 -13.72 -17.26 8.24
CA SER A 298 -12.33 -17.71 8.19
C SER A 298 -11.41 -16.80 9.00
N ARG A 299 -10.47 -17.42 9.69
CA ARG A 299 -9.45 -16.70 10.46
C ARG A 299 -8.34 -16.24 9.51
N ILE A 300 -7.93 -17.09 8.58
CA ILE A 300 -6.96 -16.78 7.54
C ILE A 300 -7.70 -16.15 6.37
N ASP A 301 -7.12 -15.10 5.81
CA ASP A 301 -7.62 -14.44 4.61
C ASP A 301 -6.44 -14.02 3.74
N PHE A 302 -6.69 -13.74 2.48
CA PHE A 302 -5.65 -13.31 1.56
C PHE A 302 -6.22 -12.53 0.38
N THR A 303 -5.37 -11.71 -0.22
CA THR A 303 -5.56 -11.21 -1.60
C THR A 303 -4.43 -11.79 -2.45
N ASN A 304 -4.72 -12.14 -3.69
CA ASN A 304 -3.73 -12.59 -4.68
C ASN A 304 -4.36 -12.37 -6.05
N GLY A 305 -3.95 -11.33 -6.75
CA GLY A 305 -4.71 -10.85 -7.90
C GLY A 305 -4.15 -9.59 -8.55
N PHE A 306 -4.75 -9.24 -9.68
CA PHE A 306 -4.63 -7.91 -10.28
C PHE A 306 -5.68 -7.01 -9.62
N THR A 307 -5.27 -6.13 -8.71
CA THR A 307 -6.19 -5.50 -7.75
C THR A 307 -6.34 -3.99 -7.96
N GLU A 308 -5.24 -3.23 -7.81
CA GLU A 308 -5.25 -1.77 -7.83
C GLU A 308 -4.79 -1.20 -9.16
N THR A 309 -5.43 -0.13 -9.64
CA THR A 309 -5.17 0.43 -10.99
C THR A 309 -4.25 1.65 -10.99
N TYR A 310 -3.61 1.99 -9.86
CA TYR A 310 -2.76 3.18 -9.73
C TYR A 310 -1.52 3.16 -10.65
N GLY A 311 -1.06 1.97 -11.04
CA GLY A 311 0.06 1.81 -11.97
C GLY A 311 -0.29 2.16 -13.41
N ASP A 312 -1.58 2.22 -13.76
CA ASP A 312 -2.04 2.55 -15.11
C ASP A 312 -2.36 4.05 -15.21
N PRO A 313 -1.76 4.81 -16.15
CA PRO A 313 -2.14 6.20 -16.39
C PRO A 313 -3.63 6.43 -16.70
N LEU A 314 -4.34 5.43 -17.24
CA LEU A 314 -5.77 5.48 -17.52
C LEU A 314 -6.64 4.86 -16.40
N GLY A 315 -6.04 4.23 -15.39
CA GLY A 315 -6.74 3.58 -14.29
C GLY A 315 -7.56 2.36 -14.67
N MET A 316 -7.25 1.68 -15.79
CA MET A 316 -7.99 0.52 -16.30
C MET A 316 -7.33 -0.82 -15.97
N LYS A 317 -5.99 -0.88 -16.03
CA LYS A 317 -5.18 -2.07 -15.77
C LYS A 317 -4.76 -2.12 -14.32
N ALA A 318 -4.84 -3.30 -13.71
CA ALA A 318 -4.41 -3.46 -12.33
C ALA A 318 -3.03 -4.08 -12.18
N SER A 319 -2.24 -3.54 -11.25
CA SER A 319 -0.99 -4.15 -10.81
C SER A 319 -1.28 -5.45 -10.06
N TRP A 320 -0.36 -6.41 -10.19
CA TRP A 320 -0.43 -7.65 -9.43
C TRP A 320 0.07 -7.43 -7.99
N GLU A 321 -0.73 -7.86 -7.02
CA GLU A 321 -0.39 -7.80 -5.60
C GLU A 321 -0.91 -9.01 -4.83
N SER A 322 -0.32 -9.23 -3.66
CA SER A 322 -0.79 -10.24 -2.72
C SER A 322 -0.47 -9.87 -1.28
N ILE A 323 -1.41 -10.12 -0.39
CA ILE A 323 -1.17 -10.16 1.05
C ILE A 323 -1.80 -11.43 1.63
N VAL A 324 -1.03 -12.16 2.42
CA VAL A 324 -1.56 -13.27 3.22
C VAL A 324 -1.64 -12.79 4.66
N ASN A 325 -2.76 -13.04 5.31
CA ASN A 325 -3.00 -12.53 6.64
C ASN A 325 -3.89 -13.46 7.46
N PHE A 326 -3.98 -13.17 8.76
CA PHE A 326 -5.00 -13.73 9.61
C PHE A 326 -5.55 -12.69 10.57
N LYS A 327 -6.81 -12.88 10.99
CA LYS A 327 -7.52 -11.97 11.89
C LYS A 327 -6.80 -11.86 13.24
N ASP A 328 -6.51 -10.63 13.64
CA ASP A 328 -6.12 -10.29 15.01
C ASP A 328 -7.40 -10.25 15.86
N LEU A 329 -7.58 -11.24 16.73
CA LEU A 329 -8.82 -11.40 17.49
C LEU A 329 -9.01 -10.33 18.57
N GLU A 330 -7.92 -9.75 19.08
CA GLU A 330 -8.00 -8.72 20.12
C GLU A 330 -8.27 -7.36 19.48
N ALA A 331 -7.45 -6.98 18.49
CA ALA A 331 -7.57 -5.70 17.82
C ALA A 331 -8.88 -5.60 17.00
N THR A 332 -9.37 -6.70 16.41
CA THR A 332 -10.64 -6.70 15.65
C THR A 332 -11.85 -6.28 16.50
N ARG A 333 -11.81 -6.43 17.83
CA ARG A 333 -12.93 -5.99 18.69
C ARG A 333 -13.20 -4.49 18.54
N ARG A 334 -12.16 -3.69 18.33
CA ARG A 334 -12.30 -2.23 18.18
C ARG A 334 -12.98 -1.86 16.86
N THR A 335 -12.61 -2.54 15.77
CA THR A 335 -13.20 -2.31 14.44
C THR A 335 -14.63 -2.84 14.38
N GLU A 336 -14.95 -3.93 15.08
CA GLU A 336 -16.32 -4.43 15.22
C GLU A 336 -17.22 -3.44 15.97
N LEU A 337 -16.72 -2.76 17.01
CA LEU A 337 -17.44 -1.68 17.70
C LEU A 337 -17.70 -0.49 16.76
N ILE A 338 -16.71 -0.10 15.95
CA ILE A 338 -16.85 0.98 14.96
C ILE A 338 -17.92 0.61 13.92
N SER A 339 -17.78 -0.54 13.26
CA SER A 339 -18.73 -1.01 12.24
C SER A 339 -20.12 -1.29 12.79
N GLY A 340 -20.23 -1.79 14.03
CA GLY A 340 -21.51 -1.99 14.71
C GLY A 340 -22.28 -0.70 14.97
N ASN A 341 -21.59 0.45 14.95
CA ASN A 341 -22.17 1.78 15.10
C ASN A 341 -22.22 2.57 13.78
N ALA A 342 -21.98 1.94 12.61
CA ALA A 342 -21.92 2.61 11.32
C ALA A 342 -23.12 3.52 11.03
N GLN A 343 -24.34 3.09 11.34
CA GLN A 343 -25.54 3.89 11.15
C GLN A 343 -25.53 5.16 12.03
N TRP A 344 -25.04 5.06 13.27
CA TRP A 344 -24.93 6.22 14.15
C TRP A 344 -23.99 7.27 13.56
N PHE A 345 -22.84 6.85 13.03
CA PHE A 345 -21.89 7.75 12.37
C PHE A 345 -22.45 8.34 11.07
N GLU A 346 -23.27 7.62 10.30
CA GLU A 346 -23.92 8.18 9.11
C GLU A 346 -24.97 9.24 9.51
N ASP A 347 -25.82 8.93 10.49
CA ASP A 347 -26.91 9.79 10.95
C ASP A 347 -26.38 11.11 11.53
N HIS A 348 -25.28 11.06 12.29
CA HIS A 348 -24.66 12.20 12.96
C HIS A 348 -23.61 12.93 12.10
N SER A 349 -23.41 12.50 10.86
CA SER A 349 -22.44 13.13 9.94
C SER A 349 -22.78 14.60 9.69
N PRO A 350 -21.79 15.50 9.58
CA PRO A 350 -22.04 16.92 9.32
C PRO A 350 -22.49 17.21 7.87
N VAL A 351 -22.47 16.20 7.00
CA VAL A 351 -22.90 16.33 5.59
C VAL A 351 -24.40 16.57 5.47
N ASP A 352 -24.83 17.15 4.34
CA ASP A 352 -26.26 17.35 4.04
C ASP A 352 -27.02 16.01 4.06
N LYS A 353 -28.22 16.02 4.66
CA LYS A 353 -29.11 14.87 4.77
C LYS A 353 -29.38 14.18 3.43
N GLN A 354 -29.45 14.93 2.32
CA GLN A 354 -29.70 14.34 1.00
C GLN A 354 -28.57 13.43 0.52
N PHE A 355 -27.34 13.62 1.02
CA PHE A 355 -26.17 12.81 0.69
C PHE A 355 -25.96 11.66 1.67
N LYS A 356 -26.76 11.54 2.74
CA LYS A 356 -26.68 10.44 3.70
C LYS A 356 -27.39 9.18 3.19
N LYS A 357 -26.84 8.02 3.54
CA LYS A 357 -27.52 6.72 3.39
C LYS A 357 -28.60 6.59 4.45
N GLU A 358 -29.82 6.24 4.02
CA GLU A 358 -30.91 5.96 4.96
C GLU A 358 -30.67 4.69 5.78
N LYS A 359 -29.98 3.72 5.17
CA LYS A 359 -29.54 2.48 5.80
C LYS A 359 -28.13 2.16 5.32
N VAL A 360 -27.18 2.18 6.24
CA VAL A 360 -25.83 1.70 5.96
C VAL A 360 -25.87 0.18 5.93
N LYS A 361 -25.45 -0.41 4.82
CA LYS A 361 -25.14 -1.85 4.78
C LYS A 361 -23.76 -2.04 5.41
N GLY A 362 -23.67 -2.93 6.39
CA GLY A 362 -22.46 -3.10 7.19
C GLY A 362 -21.24 -3.48 6.35
N VAL A 363 -20.15 -2.75 6.52
CA VAL A 363 -18.81 -3.11 6.07
C VAL A 363 -18.24 -4.10 7.08
N THR A 364 -17.71 -5.23 6.63
CA THR A 364 -16.99 -6.12 7.55
C THR A 364 -15.60 -5.56 7.77
N ALA A 365 -15.39 -5.00 8.95
CA ALA A 365 -14.13 -4.44 9.36
C ALA A 365 -13.38 -5.39 10.30
N LYS A 366 -12.09 -5.61 10.04
CA LYS A 366 -11.23 -6.40 10.93
C LYS A 366 -9.82 -5.86 10.96
N VAL A 367 -9.14 -6.08 12.08
CA VAL A 367 -7.69 -5.90 12.14
C VAL A 367 -7.04 -7.23 11.77
N ILE A 368 -6.04 -7.17 10.90
CA ILE A 368 -5.32 -8.33 10.40
C ILE A 368 -3.85 -8.27 10.78
N THR A 369 -3.25 -9.44 10.95
CA THR A 369 -1.81 -9.63 11.04
C THR A 369 -1.32 -10.10 9.68
N ALA A 370 -0.52 -9.28 8.99
CA ALA A 370 0.14 -9.65 7.75
C ALA A 370 1.17 -10.77 8.02
N ALA A 371 1.01 -11.89 7.32
CA ALA A 371 1.95 -12.99 7.32
C ALA A 371 3.02 -12.80 6.23
N ILE A 372 2.61 -12.38 5.04
CA ILE A 372 3.54 -12.03 3.95
C ILE A 372 2.95 -10.95 3.05
N LEU A 373 3.83 -10.20 2.40
CA LEU A 373 3.53 -9.19 1.40
C LEU A 373 4.14 -9.61 0.05
N GLY A 374 3.42 -9.40 -1.05
CA GLY A 374 3.87 -9.72 -2.41
C GLY A 374 3.33 -8.73 -3.44
N GLY A 375 4.03 -8.61 -4.57
CA GLY A 375 3.66 -7.68 -5.64
C GLY A 375 3.63 -6.24 -5.15
N ASP A 376 2.58 -5.49 -5.47
CA ASP A 376 2.53 -4.03 -5.26
C ASP A 376 2.37 -3.63 -3.78
N LEU A 377 2.16 -4.62 -2.91
CA LEU A 377 2.22 -4.47 -1.45
C LEU A 377 3.61 -4.73 -0.86
N TYR A 378 4.65 -4.93 -1.68
CA TYR A 378 6.00 -5.25 -1.22
C TYR A 378 7.10 -4.57 -2.04
N PRO A 379 8.16 -4.03 -1.39
CA PRO A 379 8.35 -3.88 0.06
C PRO A 379 7.64 -2.66 0.65
N ALA A 380 7.31 -1.65 -0.16
CA ALA A 380 6.42 -0.57 0.25
C ALA A 380 4.99 -1.09 0.32
N THR A 381 4.28 -0.80 1.41
CA THR A 381 2.96 -1.41 1.67
C THR A 381 2.01 -0.43 2.33
N ALA A 382 0.70 -0.68 2.16
CA ALA A 382 -0.36 0.07 2.83
C ALA A 382 -0.49 -0.34 4.30
N ILE A 383 -1.26 0.43 5.06
CA ILE A 383 -1.68 0.09 6.44
C ILE A 383 -3.16 -0.28 6.53
N GLY A 384 -3.91 -0.04 5.45
CA GLY A 384 -5.34 -0.32 5.31
C GLY A 384 -5.65 -0.77 3.88
N ILE A 385 -6.66 -1.62 3.72
CA ILE A 385 -7.13 -2.13 2.43
C ILE A 385 -8.67 -2.24 2.47
N ASN A 386 -9.37 -1.80 1.42
CA ASN A 386 -10.82 -1.91 1.30
C ASN A 386 -11.23 -2.50 -0.05
N LEU A 387 -11.66 -3.76 -0.06
CA LEU A 387 -11.90 -4.52 -1.29
C LEU A 387 -13.26 -5.24 -1.28
N PRO A 388 -13.79 -5.63 -2.47
CA PRO A 388 -13.23 -5.44 -3.81
C PRO A 388 -13.49 -4.03 -4.37
N ASN A 389 -12.78 -3.65 -5.43
CA ASN A 389 -12.93 -2.35 -6.09
C ASN A 389 -14.24 -2.19 -6.88
N SER A 390 -14.88 -3.28 -7.32
CA SER A 390 -16.14 -3.22 -8.07
C SER A 390 -17.30 -2.63 -7.25
N ASN A 391 -17.75 -1.44 -7.64
CA ASN A 391 -18.79 -0.70 -6.94
C ASN A 391 -20.12 -1.45 -6.83
N TRP A 392 -20.53 -2.19 -7.87
CA TRP A 392 -21.78 -2.94 -7.84
C TRP A 392 -21.70 -4.12 -6.86
N ILE A 393 -20.55 -4.80 -6.79
CA ILE A 393 -20.33 -5.88 -5.82
C ILE A 393 -20.39 -5.31 -4.40
N ARG A 394 -19.71 -4.19 -4.14
CA ARG A 394 -19.76 -3.51 -2.83
C ARG A 394 -21.19 -3.14 -2.43
N SER A 395 -21.98 -2.62 -3.37
CA SER A 395 -23.38 -2.22 -3.15
C SER A 395 -24.30 -3.41 -2.85
N HIS A 396 -24.15 -4.52 -3.57
CA HIS A 396 -25.05 -5.68 -3.48
C HIS A 396 -24.61 -6.73 -2.44
N HIS A 397 -23.31 -6.94 -2.28
CA HIS A 397 -22.73 -8.03 -1.50
C HIS A 397 -21.89 -7.55 -0.30
N GLY A 398 -21.49 -6.27 -0.27
CA GLY A 398 -20.66 -5.68 0.78
C GLY A 398 -19.18 -5.63 0.41
N SER A 399 -18.34 -5.16 1.34
CA SER A 399 -16.88 -5.11 1.21
C SER A 399 -16.21 -5.58 2.50
N LYS A 400 -14.93 -5.93 2.39
CA LYS A 400 -14.04 -6.18 3.51
C LYS A 400 -13.07 -5.02 3.61
N SER A 401 -13.07 -4.36 4.76
CA SER A 401 -12.12 -3.33 5.13
C SER A 401 -11.20 -3.88 6.20
N VAL A 402 -9.89 -3.73 6.02
CA VAL A 402 -8.90 -4.29 6.93
C VAL A 402 -7.84 -3.27 7.29
N THR A 403 -7.45 -3.24 8.57
CA THR A 403 -6.29 -2.51 9.07
C THR A 403 -5.18 -3.51 9.36
N ILE A 404 -3.94 -3.24 8.91
CA ILE A 404 -2.80 -4.16 9.04
C ILE A 404 -2.00 -3.84 10.31
N GLY A 405 -2.47 -4.37 11.44
CA GLY A 405 -2.01 -3.96 12.76
C GLY A 405 -0.52 -4.17 13.02
N ASN A 406 0.05 -5.30 12.59
CA ASN A 406 1.48 -5.58 12.81
C ASN A 406 2.44 -4.76 11.94
N ILE A 407 1.95 -4.21 10.82
CA ILE A 407 2.72 -3.26 9.99
C ILE A 407 2.68 -1.88 10.65
N THR A 408 1.51 -1.41 11.08
CA THR A 408 1.37 -0.16 11.84
C THR A 408 2.22 -0.17 13.11
N ASP A 409 2.18 -1.27 13.86
CA ASP A 409 3.02 -1.48 15.04
C ASP A 409 4.52 -1.39 14.72
N ALA A 410 4.95 -1.97 13.60
CA ALA A 410 6.34 -1.90 13.16
C ALA A 410 6.77 -0.48 12.77
N TYR A 411 5.89 0.29 12.12
CA TYR A 411 6.12 1.72 11.85
C TYR A 411 6.29 2.51 13.16
N ASN A 412 5.35 2.36 14.10
CA ASN A 412 5.34 3.10 15.36
C ASN A 412 6.60 2.79 16.19
N LYS A 413 6.92 1.50 16.35
CA LYS A 413 8.13 1.07 17.07
C LYS A 413 9.43 1.51 16.40
N ALA A 414 9.48 1.57 15.07
CA ALA A 414 10.65 2.09 14.35
C ALA A 414 10.77 3.63 14.42
N ALA A 415 9.66 4.33 14.60
CA ALA A 415 9.62 5.79 14.71
C ALA A 415 9.89 6.30 16.14
N HIS A 416 9.61 5.49 17.16
CA HIS A 416 9.80 5.89 18.56
C HIS A 416 11.26 6.26 18.86
N GLY A 417 11.46 7.45 19.44
CA GLY A 417 12.78 7.93 19.85
C GLY A 417 13.74 8.30 18.70
N ASN A 418 13.25 8.45 17.46
CA ASN A 418 14.10 8.70 16.30
C ASN A 418 14.52 10.18 16.10
N GLY A 419 14.09 11.09 16.98
CA GLY A 419 14.40 12.53 16.94
C GLY A 419 13.43 13.39 16.14
N PHE A 420 12.46 12.80 15.43
CA PHE A 420 11.54 13.54 14.57
C PHE A 420 10.60 14.44 15.36
N ASN A 421 9.96 13.91 16.42
CA ASN A 421 9.06 14.69 17.24
C ASN A 421 9.81 15.78 18.02
N GLU A 422 11.04 15.51 18.44
CA GLU A 422 11.90 16.47 19.11
C GLU A 422 12.25 17.67 18.22
N GLU A 423 12.39 17.45 16.91
CA GLU A 423 12.76 18.47 15.93
C GLU A 423 11.56 19.28 15.40
N PHE A 424 10.39 18.66 15.21
CA PHE A 424 9.25 19.28 14.50
C PHE A 424 8.03 19.60 15.37
N VAL A 425 7.90 19.03 16.57
CA VAL A 425 6.77 19.33 17.47
C VAL A 425 7.08 20.58 18.30
N TYR A 426 6.11 21.49 18.38
CA TYR A 426 6.28 22.84 18.93
C TYR A 426 6.68 22.87 20.40
N SER A 427 6.00 22.10 21.26
CA SER A 427 6.23 22.09 22.69
C SER A 427 6.18 20.69 23.31
N ASP A 428 6.67 20.58 24.54
CA ASP A 428 6.67 19.32 25.27
C ASP A 428 5.26 18.85 25.63
N THR A 429 4.27 19.75 25.66
CA THR A 429 2.85 19.39 25.86
C THR A 429 2.35 18.51 24.72
N GLU A 430 2.56 18.94 23.46
CA GLU A 430 2.12 18.17 22.29
C GLU A 430 2.94 16.90 22.14
N LYS A 431 4.25 16.92 22.46
CA LYS A 431 5.08 15.70 22.45
C LYS A 431 4.55 14.65 23.43
N GLN A 432 4.16 15.05 24.64
CA GLN A 432 3.60 14.14 25.63
C GLN A 432 2.22 13.60 25.21
N LEU A 433 1.39 14.42 24.56
CA LEU A 433 0.12 13.95 23.99
C LEU A 433 0.37 12.91 22.89
N ILE A 434 1.32 13.17 22.00
CA ILE A 434 1.68 12.27 20.89
C ILE A 434 2.26 10.96 21.43
N ASP A 435 3.22 11.00 22.36
CA ASP A 435 3.82 9.80 22.95
C ASP A 435 2.77 8.95 23.70
N LYS A 436 1.78 9.59 24.33
CA LYS A 436 0.75 8.89 25.11
C LYS A 436 -0.40 8.33 24.26
N TYR A 437 -0.83 9.04 23.23
CA TYR A 437 -2.07 8.74 22.51
C TYR A 437 -1.91 8.59 21.00
N GLY A 438 -0.80 9.06 20.41
CA GLY A 438 -0.59 9.16 18.96
C GLY A 438 -0.82 7.84 18.23
N ASP A 439 -0.16 6.77 18.68
CA ASP A 439 -0.29 5.44 18.08
C ASP A 439 -1.75 4.96 18.08
N LEU A 440 -2.43 5.07 19.22
CA LEU A 440 -3.84 4.68 19.36
C LEU A 440 -4.76 5.52 18.47
N THR A 441 -4.61 6.84 18.49
CA THR A 441 -5.51 7.72 17.75
C THR A 441 -5.26 7.69 16.25
N GLY A 442 -4.03 7.46 15.81
CA GLY A 442 -3.70 7.23 14.40
C GLY A 442 -4.26 5.90 13.88
N GLU A 443 -4.18 4.83 14.69
CA GLU A 443 -4.84 3.56 14.38
C GLU A 443 -6.37 3.72 14.31
N LEU A 444 -6.98 4.43 15.25
CA LEU A 444 -8.42 4.70 15.23
C LEU A 444 -8.85 5.59 14.06
N HIS A 445 -8.03 6.58 13.69
CA HIS A 445 -8.26 7.39 12.49
C HIS A 445 -8.27 6.52 11.24
N THR A 446 -7.29 5.62 11.12
CA THR A 446 -7.21 4.63 10.02
C THR A 446 -8.43 3.72 10.03
N ASP A 447 -8.82 3.17 11.19
CA ASP A 447 -10.01 2.33 11.30
C ASP A 447 -11.27 3.09 10.86
N LEU A 448 -11.44 4.36 11.26
CA LEU A 448 -12.58 5.18 10.84
C LEU A 448 -12.55 5.49 9.34
N HIS A 449 -11.38 5.81 8.78
CA HIS A 449 -11.16 6.06 7.35
C HIS A 449 -11.59 4.85 6.52
N GLU A 450 -11.04 3.68 6.86
CA GLU A 450 -11.19 2.46 6.07
C GLU A 450 -12.58 1.83 6.23
N CYS A 451 -13.03 1.70 7.48
CA CYS A 451 -14.24 0.94 7.79
C CYS A 451 -15.51 1.71 7.42
N LEU A 452 -15.49 3.03 7.62
CA LEU A 452 -16.69 3.88 7.52
C LEU A 452 -16.50 5.06 6.58
N GLY A 453 -15.30 5.65 6.49
CA GLY A 453 -14.99 6.79 5.64
C GLY A 453 -15.39 6.51 4.20
N HIS A 454 -14.72 5.56 3.53
CA HIS A 454 -15.07 5.13 2.16
C HIS A 454 -16.51 4.62 2.00
N GLY A 455 -17.07 4.00 3.05
CA GLY A 455 -18.41 3.43 3.06
C GLY A 455 -19.56 4.41 3.29
N SER A 456 -19.29 5.64 3.72
CA SER A 456 -20.30 6.65 4.10
C SER A 456 -20.79 7.46 2.89
N GLY A 457 -21.98 8.06 3.02
CA GLY A 457 -22.56 8.95 2.01
C GLY A 457 -22.97 8.26 0.69
N LYS A 458 -23.74 8.96 -0.15
CA LYS A 458 -24.22 8.47 -1.45
C LYS A 458 -24.17 9.54 -2.54
N LEU A 459 -24.01 9.10 -3.78
CA LEU A 459 -24.18 9.95 -4.96
C LEU A 459 -25.66 10.30 -5.16
N LEU A 460 -25.94 11.44 -5.80
CA LEU A 460 -27.28 11.71 -6.30
C LEU A 460 -27.61 10.79 -7.50
N PRO A 461 -28.89 10.42 -7.70
CA PRO A 461 -29.29 9.64 -8.85
C PRO A 461 -28.86 10.27 -10.18
N GLY A 462 -28.23 9.49 -11.05
CA GLY A 462 -27.78 9.94 -12.38
C GLY A 462 -26.41 10.63 -12.40
N VAL A 463 -25.72 10.77 -11.26
CA VAL A 463 -24.33 11.25 -11.21
C VAL A 463 -23.40 10.09 -11.58
N ASP A 464 -22.52 10.34 -12.54
CA ASP A 464 -21.45 9.44 -12.92
C ASP A 464 -20.43 9.30 -11.77
N PRO A 465 -20.17 8.09 -11.25
CA PRO A 465 -19.14 7.86 -10.23
C PRO A 465 -17.76 8.39 -10.62
N ASP A 466 -17.45 8.41 -11.93
CA ASP A 466 -16.18 8.86 -12.48
C ASP A 466 -16.19 10.33 -12.93
N ALA A 467 -17.24 11.09 -12.58
CA ALA A 467 -17.39 12.49 -12.97
C ALA A 467 -16.20 13.39 -12.58
N LEU A 468 -15.45 13.01 -11.54
CA LEU A 468 -14.30 13.77 -11.05
C LEU A 468 -12.98 13.46 -11.79
N LYS A 469 -12.95 12.43 -12.64
CA LYS A 469 -11.77 12.03 -13.44
C LYS A 469 -10.50 11.91 -12.55
N ALA A 470 -9.38 12.47 -13.00
CA ALA A 470 -8.10 12.47 -12.28
C ALA A 470 -8.14 13.07 -10.85
N TYR A 471 -9.17 13.86 -10.51
CA TYR A 471 -9.33 14.40 -9.16
C TYR A 471 -10.10 13.47 -8.22
N GLY A 472 -10.73 12.40 -8.74
CA GLY A 472 -11.59 11.51 -7.98
C GLY A 472 -10.89 10.84 -6.80
N SER A 473 -9.67 10.32 -7.01
CA SER A 473 -8.89 9.66 -5.95
C SER A 473 -8.57 10.63 -4.81
N THR A 474 -7.98 11.80 -5.10
CA THR A 474 -7.65 12.80 -4.07
C THR A 474 -8.88 13.27 -3.27
N ILE A 475 -10.03 13.45 -3.94
CA ILE A 475 -11.29 13.83 -3.29
C ILE A 475 -11.84 12.70 -2.42
N GLU A 476 -11.80 11.46 -2.89
CA GLU A 476 -12.27 10.31 -2.12
C GLU A 476 -11.45 10.09 -0.85
N GLU A 477 -10.12 10.20 -0.96
CA GLU A 477 -9.21 10.13 0.18
C GLU A 477 -9.43 11.26 1.18
N ALA A 478 -9.55 12.51 0.69
CA ALA A 478 -9.83 13.66 1.55
C ALA A 478 -11.14 13.46 2.35
N ARG A 479 -12.15 12.89 1.69
CA ARG A 479 -13.46 12.62 2.30
C ARG A 479 -13.35 11.58 3.42
N ALA A 480 -12.64 10.48 3.19
CA ALA A 480 -12.44 9.43 4.17
C ALA A 480 -11.57 9.91 5.35
N ASP A 481 -10.50 10.66 5.08
CA ASP A 481 -9.66 11.27 6.12
C ASP A 481 -10.44 12.24 6.99
N LEU A 482 -11.26 13.11 6.40
CA LEU A 482 -12.10 14.05 7.14
C LEU A 482 -13.18 13.36 7.96
N PHE A 483 -13.73 12.25 7.47
CA PHE A 483 -14.66 11.43 8.26
C PHE A 483 -13.96 10.91 9.52
N GLY A 484 -12.76 10.34 9.36
CA GLY A 484 -11.94 9.87 10.48
C GLY A 484 -11.59 11.00 11.45
N LEU A 485 -11.09 12.12 10.94
CA LEU A 485 -10.71 13.29 11.77
C LEU A 485 -11.93 13.85 12.51
N TYR A 486 -13.09 13.98 11.86
CA TYR A 486 -14.28 14.49 12.52
C TYR A 486 -14.74 13.62 13.70
N TYR A 487 -14.64 12.29 13.55
CA TYR A 487 -15.13 11.33 14.53
C TYR A 487 -14.11 10.87 15.56
N VAL A 488 -12.80 10.92 15.28
CA VAL A 488 -11.77 10.58 16.29
C VAL A 488 -11.86 11.48 17.53
N ALA A 489 -12.43 12.69 17.36
CA ALA A 489 -12.70 13.66 18.41
C ALA A 489 -14.12 13.61 19.01
N ASP A 490 -14.95 12.64 18.62
CA ASP A 490 -16.32 12.54 19.13
C ASP A 490 -16.38 11.85 20.51
N PRO A 491 -17.13 12.40 21.49
CA PRO A 491 -17.35 11.74 22.78
C PRO A 491 -17.87 10.30 22.69
N LYS A 492 -18.51 9.92 21.58
CA LYS A 492 -18.95 8.55 21.31
C LYS A 492 -17.80 7.55 21.35
N LEU A 493 -16.59 7.91 20.93
CA LEU A 493 -15.44 7.00 21.00
C LEU A 493 -15.04 6.70 22.45
N LEU A 494 -15.16 7.68 23.35
CA LEU A 494 -14.96 7.47 24.79
C LEU A 494 -16.08 6.62 25.38
N GLU A 495 -17.34 6.88 24.99
CA GLU A 495 -18.51 6.08 25.39
C GLU A 495 -18.35 4.60 25.00
N LEU A 496 -17.81 4.34 23.81
CA LEU A 496 -17.53 2.99 23.29
C LEU A 496 -16.25 2.37 23.89
N GLY A 497 -15.49 3.11 24.71
CA GLY A 497 -14.24 2.65 25.29
C GLY A 497 -13.08 2.52 24.30
N LEU A 498 -13.17 3.17 23.13
CA LEU A 498 -12.14 3.14 22.09
C LEU A 498 -10.97 4.08 22.41
N VAL A 499 -11.23 5.16 23.14
CA VAL A 499 -10.19 6.07 23.65
C VAL A 499 -10.21 6.12 25.18
N PRO A 500 -9.05 6.31 25.84
CA PRO A 500 -8.97 6.34 27.29
C PRO A 500 -9.35 7.69 27.92
N ALA A 501 -9.37 8.78 27.12
CA ALA A 501 -9.60 10.13 27.60
C ALA A 501 -10.14 11.04 26.49
N GLU A 502 -10.93 12.06 26.86
CA GLU A 502 -11.50 13.05 25.93
C GLU A 502 -10.43 13.84 25.16
N GLU A 503 -9.24 14.01 25.72
CA GLU A 503 -8.16 14.78 25.10
C GLU A 503 -7.32 13.98 24.09
N ALA A 504 -7.53 12.66 23.97
CA ALA A 504 -6.67 11.78 23.18
C ALA A 504 -6.57 12.23 21.72
N TYR A 505 -7.69 12.61 21.09
CA TYR A 505 -7.77 13.03 19.68
C TYR A 505 -6.84 14.19 19.32
N LYS A 506 -6.40 14.98 20.30
CA LYS A 506 -5.51 16.13 20.08
C LYS A 506 -4.14 15.70 19.54
N ALA A 507 -3.70 14.49 19.89
CA ALA A 507 -2.47 13.91 19.34
C ALA A 507 -2.59 13.78 17.82
N GLU A 508 -3.64 13.10 17.34
CA GLU A 508 -3.90 12.90 15.92
C GLU A 508 -4.10 14.22 15.16
N TYR A 509 -4.89 15.15 15.71
CA TYR A 509 -5.09 16.45 15.06
C TYR A 509 -3.79 17.22 14.86
N TYR A 510 -2.91 17.18 15.85
CA TYR A 510 -1.61 17.85 15.76
C TYR A 510 -0.72 17.18 14.72
N THR A 511 -0.56 15.85 14.78
CA THR A 511 0.30 15.10 13.84
C THR A 511 -0.21 15.21 12.41
N TYR A 512 -1.53 15.14 12.19
CA TYR A 512 -2.14 15.30 10.87
C TYR A 512 -1.85 16.68 10.26
N LEU A 513 -2.07 17.75 11.03
CA LEU A 513 -1.78 19.12 10.54
C LEU A 513 -0.29 19.39 10.36
N MET A 514 0.56 18.91 11.29
CA MET A 514 2.01 19.03 11.17
C MET A 514 2.50 18.34 9.89
N ASN A 515 1.98 17.15 9.59
CA ASN A 515 2.27 16.43 8.37
C ASN A 515 1.80 17.20 7.12
N GLY A 516 0.50 17.51 7.06
CA GLY A 516 -0.13 18.14 5.90
C GLY A 516 0.44 19.52 5.55
N LEU A 517 0.73 20.36 6.55
CA LEU A 517 1.24 21.72 6.35
C LEU A 517 2.74 21.77 6.07
N MET A 518 3.53 20.80 6.56
CA MET A 518 4.97 20.98 6.68
C MET A 518 5.78 19.71 6.51
N THR A 519 5.64 18.71 7.39
CA THR A 519 6.65 17.65 7.48
C THR A 519 6.55 16.60 6.38
N GLN A 520 5.43 16.49 5.67
CA GLN A 520 5.35 15.60 4.50
C GLN A 520 6.27 16.05 3.35
N LEU A 521 6.69 17.31 3.32
CA LEU A 521 7.54 17.87 2.27
C LEU A 521 8.91 17.18 2.18
N VAL A 522 9.33 16.44 3.21
CA VAL A 522 10.55 15.61 3.18
C VAL A 522 10.55 14.53 2.09
N ARG A 523 9.37 14.24 1.52
CA ARG A 523 9.15 13.28 0.42
C ARG A 523 9.26 13.90 -0.97
N ILE A 524 9.39 15.23 -1.06
CA ILE A 524 9.30 15.95 -2.33
C ILE A 524 10.70 16.43 -2.72
N GLU A 525 11.07 16.22 -3.98
CA GLU A 525 12.32 16.78 -4.50
C GLU A 525 12.22 18.31 -4.64
N PRO A 526 13.31 19.07 -4.39
CA PRO A 526 13.31 20.51 -4.54
C PRO A 526 12.84 20.97 -5.92
N GLY A 527 11.84 21.87 -5.95
CA GLY A 527 11.24 22.40 -7.17
C GLY A 527 10.02 21.64 -7.67
N ASN A 528 9.74 20.44 -7.14
CA ASN A 528 8.55 19.68 -7.48
C ASN A 528 7.32 20.12 -6.66
N SER A 529 6.14 19.82 -7.20
CA SER A 529 4.85 19.99 -6.52
C SER A 529 4.39 18.66 -5.89
N VAL A 530 3.32 18.70 -5.10
CA VAL A 530 2.69 17.47 -4.61
C VAL A 530 1.93 16.80 -5.77
N GLU A 531 2.34 15.59 -6.15
CA GLU A 531 1.69 14.80 -7.22
C GLU A 531 0.78 13.70 -6.67
N GLU A 532 1.22 12.99 -5.64
CA GLU A 532 0.55 11.80 -5.13
C GLU A 532 -0.77 12.14 -4.37
N ALA A 533 -1.82 11.34 -4.60
CA ALA A 533 -3.19 11.62 -4.16
C ALA A 533 -3.34 11.71 -2.63
N HIS A 534 -2.69 10.83 -1.87
CA HIS A 534 -2.74 10.86 -0.41
C HIS A 534 -2.01 12.08 0.16
N MET A 535 -0.83 12.45 -0.36
CA MET A 535 -0.14 13.68 0.04
C MET A 535 -0.95 14.93 -0.31
N ARG A 536 -1.57 14.95 -1.51
CA ARG A 536 -2.46 16.02 -1.94
C ARG A 536 -3.65 16.19 -0.99
N ASN A 537 -4.31 15.09 -0.60
CA ASN A 537 -5.47 15.18 0.29
C ASN A 537 -5.08 15.72 1.68
N ARG A 538 -3.97 15.26 2.26
CA ARG A 538 -3.49 15.73 3.57
C ARG A 538 -3.14 17.21 3.52
N GLN A 539 -2.46 17.64 2.43
CA GLN A 539 -2.14 19.04 2.23
C GLN A 539 -3.41 19.88 2.04
N LEU A 540 -4.38 19.39 1.26
CA LEU A 540 -5.65 20.05 1.01
C LEU A 540 -6.36 20.34 2.33
N ILE A 541 -6.59 19.30 3.13
CA ILE A 541 -7.30 19.40 4.41
C ILE A 541 -6.57 20.39 5.33
N ALA A 542 -5.26 20.20 5.51
CA ALA A 542 -4.49 20.98 6.45
C ALA A 542 -4.40 22.47 6.04
N ARG A 543 -4.16 22.77 4.76
CA ARG A 543 -4.12 24.16 4.26
C ARG A 543 -5.49 24.83 4.27
N TRP A 544 -6.56 24.10 3.96
CA TRP A 544 -7.92 24.65 3.97
C TRP A 544 -8.32 25.07 5.38
N VAL A 545 -8.14 24.20 6.39
CA VAL A 545 -8.49 24.55 7.78
C VAL A 545 -7.56 25.62 8.35
N PHE A 546 -6.28 25.64 7.94
CA PHE A 546 -5.35 26.71 8.28
C PHE A 546 -5.82 28.07 7.74
N GLU A 547 -6.26 28.13 6.48
CA GLU A 547 -6.79 29.36 5.89
C GLU A 547 -8.09 29.80 6.57
N LYS A 548 -9.07 28.90 6.71
CA LYS A 548 -10.39 29.24 7.28
C LYS A 548 -10.33 29.55 8.77
N GLY A 549 -9.41 28.92 9.50
CA GLY A 549 -9.17 29.18 10.91
C GLY A 549 -8.34 30.43 11.20
N LYS A 550 -7.78 31.11 10.19
CA LYS A 550 -6.81 32.19 10.36
C LYS A 550 -7.34 33.39 11.15
N ALA A 551 -8.60 33.80 10.93
CA ALA A 551 -9.18 34.97 11.59
C ALA A 551 -9.26 34.80 13.11
N ASP A 552 -9.46 33.56 13.58
CA ASP A 552 -9.58 33.19 14.99
C ASP A 552 -8.31 32.53 15.54
N LYS A 553 -7.24 32.46 14.74
CA LYS A 553 -5.99 31.79 15.07
C LYS A 553 -6.17 30.33 15.51
N VAL A 554 -7.08 29.59 14.87
CA VAL A 554 -7.32 28.17 15.21
C VAL A 554 -6.03 27.34 15.07
N VAL A 555 -5.30 27.58 13.98
CA VAL A 555 -3.99 27.00 13.69
C VAL A 555 -3.05 28.13 13.26
N GLU A 556 -1.83 28.13 13.78
CA GLU A 556 -0.77 29.08 13.42
C GLU A 556 0.48 28.32 12.96
N MET A 557 1.28 28.95 12.10
CA MET A 557 2.64 28.52 11.80
C MET A 557 3.58 29.60 12.36
N VAL A 558 4.29 29.26 13.43
CA VAL A 558 5.13 30.21 14.18
C VAL A 558 6.59 29.90 13.94
N GLN A 559 7.43 30.93 13.91
CA GLN A 559 8.88 30.77 13.86
C GLN A 559 9.49 30.92 15.25
N LYS A 560 10.35 29.97 15.63
CA LYS A 560 11.17 30.00 16.84
C LYS A 560 12.59 29.58 16.47
N ASP A 561 13.56 30.44 16.75
CA ASP A 561 14.99 30.22 16.46
C ASP A 561 15.26 29.84 14.99
N GLY A 562 14.54 30.49 14.05
CA GLY A 562 14.66 30.24 12.62
C GLY A 562 14.04 28.93 12.13
N LYS A 563 13.25 28.24 12.97
CA LYS A 563 12.50 27.04 12.62
C LYS A 563 11.00 27.29 12.69
N THR A 564 10.27 26.82 11.70
CA THR A 564 8.81 26.90 11.61
C THR A 564 8.16 25.73 12.35
N TYR A 565 7.10 26.01 13.11
CA TYR A 565 6.32 25.02 13.85
C TYR A 565 4.83 25.25 13.66
N VAL A 566 4.07 24.16 13.60
CA VAL A 566 2.61 24.21 13.63
C VAL A 566 2.16 24.34 15.08
N VAL A 567 1.19 25.22 15.34
CA VAL A 567 0.55 25.42 16.64
C VAL A 567 -0.95 25.31 16.46
N VAL A 568 -1.61 24.48 17.27
CA VAL A 568 -3.08 24.36 17.29
C VAL A 568 -3.59 24.99 18.56
N ASN A 569 -4.29 26.12 18.45
CA ASN A 569 -4.78 26.87 19.61
C ASN A 569 -6.20 26.45 20.02
N ASP A 570 -7.04 26.01 19.07
CA ASP A 570 -8.42 25.60 19.34
C ASP A 570 -8.79 24.31 18.60
N TYR A 571 -8.65 23.20 19.32
CA TYR A 571 -8.95 21.86 18.79
C TYR A 571 -10.44 21.62 18.52
N GLN A 572 -11.35 22.30 19.24
CA GLN A 572 -12.79 22.13 19.03
C GLN A 572 -13.25 22.88 17.79
N LYS A 573 -12.76 24.10 17.60
CA LYS A 573 -13.01 24.85 16.37
C LYS A 573 -12.36 24.18 15.15
N LEU A 574 -11.20 23.56 15.33
CA LEU A 574 -10.58 22.73 14.29
C LEU A 574 -11.49 21.54 13.88
N ARG A 575 -12.11 20.85 14.84
CA ARG A 575 -13.11 19.80 14.56
C ARG A 575 -14.29 20.34 13.73
N HIS A 576 -14.77 21.54 14.06
CA HIS A 576 -15.84 22.17 13.30
C HIS A 576 -15.44 22.43 11.84
N LEU A 577 -14.23 22.95 11.61
CA LEU A 577 -13.69 23.17 10.26
C LEU A 577 -13.53 21.87 9.47
N PHE A 578 -13.11 20.77 10.10
CA PHE A 578 -13.11 19.46 9.45
C PHE A 578 -14.52 19.05 9.02
N GLY A 579 -15.54 19.28 9.87
CA GLY A 579 -16.94 19.00 9.52
C GLY A 579 -17.47 19.84 8.36
N GLU A 580 -17.12 21.14 8.29
CA GLU A 580 -17.47 22.01 7.17
C GLU A 580 -16.84 21.52 5.86
N LEU A 581 -15.55 21.18 5.88
CA LEU A 581 -14.86 20.70 4.70
C LEU A 581 -15.39 19.32 4.27
N LEU A 582 -15.72 18.43 5.22
CA LEU A 582 -16.34 17.14 4.92
C LEU A 582 -17.68 17.32 4.20
N ALA A 583 -18.50 18.26 4.65
CA ALA A 583 -19.78 18.58 4.00
C ALA A 583 -19.60 19.07 2.56
N GLU A 584 -18.62 19.94 2.30
CA GLU A 584 -18.35 20.44 0.95
C GLU A 584 -17.77 19.36 0.03
N ILE A 585 -16.80 18.57 0.53
CA ILE A 585 -16.21 17.47 -0.25
C ILE A 585 -17.24 16.39 -0.56
N GLN A 586 -18.12 16.05 0.40
CA GLN A 586 -19.23 15.13 0.15
C GLN A 586 -20.19 15.70 -0.90
N ARG A 587 -20.51 17.00 -0.86
CA ARG A 587 -21.34 17.66 -1.89
C ARG A 587 -20.69 17.51 -3.27
N ILE A 588 -19.42 17.90 -3.41
CA ILE A 588 -18.65 17.83 -4.66
C ILE A 588 -18.73 16.41 -5.26
N LYS A 589 -18.44 15.39 -4.44
CA LYS A 589 -18.52 13.98 -4.87
C LYS A 589 -19.94 13.61 -5.27
N SER A 590 -20.91 13.87 -4.39
CA SER A 590 -22.30 13.43 -4.57
C SER A 590 -23.01 14.10 -5.75
N THR A 591 -22.54 15.27 -6.19
CA THR A 591 -23.09 15.99 -7.36
C THR A 591 -22.23 15.86 -8.62
N GLY A 592 -21.06 15.22 -8.55
CA GLY A 592 -20.13 15.13 -9.69
C GLY A 592 -19.55 16.49 -10.11
N ASP A 593 -19.31 17.39 -9.16
CA ASP A 593 -18.88 18.77 -9.43
C ASP A 593 -17.36 18.84 -9.74
N PHE A 594 -17.01 18.46 -10.97
CA PHE A 594 -15.63 18.44 -11.45
C PHE A 594 -14.92 19.80 -11.29
N ALA A 595 -15.63 20.91 -11.55
CA ALA A 595 -15.04 22.24 -11.51
C ALA A 595 -14.66 22.64 -10.07
N ALA A 596 -15.52 22.34 -9.10
CA ALA A 596 -15.23 22.57 -7.69
C ALA A 596 -14.10 21.66 -7.19
N ALA A 597 -14.11 20.37 -7.56
CA ALA A 597 -13.03 19.43 -7.20
C ALA A 597 -11.66 19.94 -7.69
N ARG A 598 -11.58 20.31 -8.98
CA ARG A 598 -10.39 20.92 -9.59
C ARG A 598 -9.96 22.17 -8.83
N SER A 599 -10.89 23.11 -8.59
CA SER A 599 -10.57 24.36 -7.91
C SER A 599 -10.00 24.12 -6.50
N LEU A 600 -10.58 23.19 -5.74
CA LEU A 600 -10.16 22.88 -4.38
C LEU A 600 -8.74 22.28 -4.35
N ILE A 601 -8.48 21.30 -5.22
CA ILE A 601 -7.18 20.62 -5.32
C ILE A 601 -6.10 21.58 -5.82
N GLU A 602 -6.33 22.29 -6.92
CA GLU A 602 -5.32 23.19 -7.49
C GLU A 602 -4.99 24.39 -6.59
N THR A 603 -5.91 24.75 -5.69
CA THR A 603 -5.69 25.83 -4.72
C THR A 603 -4.91 25.36 -3.50
N TYR A 604 -5.28 24.21 -2.90
CA TYR A 604 -4.77 23.80 -1.59
C TYR A 604 -3.83 22.58 -1.63
N ALA A 605 -3.90 21.73 -2.63
CA ALA A 605 -3.27 20.40 -2.57
C ALA A 605 -1.94 20.31 -3.31
N VAL A 606 -1.67 21.17 -4.29
CA VAL A 606 -0.57 20.98 -5.26
C VAL A 606 0.68 21.78 -4.90
N LYS A 607 0.52 23.08 -4.61
CA LYS A 607 1.66 24.02 -4.53
C LYS A 607 2.47 23.84 -3.25
N VAL A 608 3.79 23.87 -3.39
CA VAL A 608 4.75 23.80 -2.29
C VAL A 608 5.45 25.15 -2.15
N ASP A 609 5.56 25.66 -0.93
CA ASP A 609 6.35 26.86 -0.62
C ASP A 609 7.85 26.50 -0.62
N PRO A 610 8.66 27.04 -1.55
CA PRO A 610 10.07 26.68 -1.67
C PRO A 610 10.91 27.02 -0.43
N GLU A 611 10.57 28.08 0.31
CA GLU A 611 11.33 28.49 1.50
C GLU A 611 11.09 27.51 2.64
N LEU A 612 9.82 27.23 2.95
CA LEU A 612 9.44 26.22 3.95
C LEU A 612 9.97 24.84 3.58
N HIS A 613 9.87 24.45 2.31
CA HIS A 613 10.37 23.16 1.84
C HIS A 613 11.87 23.01 2.07
N SER A 614 12.65 24.03 1.71
CA SER A 614 14.11 24.05 1.93
C SER A 614 14.44 23.99 3.43
N GLU A 615 13.69 24.68 4.28
CA GLU A 615 13.84 24.63 5.73
C GLU A 615 13.59 23.21 6.27
N VAL A 616 12.47 22.59 5.88
CA VAL A 616 12.07 21.25 6.32
C VAL A 616 13.10 20.20 5.90
N LEU A 617 13.57 20.22 4.66
CA LEU A 617 14.62 19.32 4.17
C LEU A 617 15.92 19.51 4.95
N ALA A 618 16.34 20.75 5.21
CA ALA A 618 17.56 21.04 5.96
C ALA A 618 17.49 20.57 7.42
N ARG A 619 16.32 20.64 8.05
CA ARG A 619 16.06 20.13 9.40
C ARG A 619 16.05 18.60 9.41
N TYR A 620 15.27 17.99 8.51
CA TYR A 620 15.10 16.54 8.43
C TYR A 620 16.41 15.81 8.10
N LYS A 621 17.24 16.38 7.23
CA LYS A 621 18.56 15.82 6.89
C LYS A 621 19.45 15.60 8.12
N LYS A 622 19.33 16.43 9.17
CA LYS A 622 20.12 16.28 10.41
C LYS A 622 19.71 15.06 11.24
N LEU A 623 18.51 14.53 11.02
CA LEU A 623 18.00 13.35 11.70
C LEU A 623 18.53 12.05 11.07
N ASN A 624 19.13 12.11 9.88
CA ASN A 624 19.57 10.95 9.10
C ASN A 624 18.46 9.90 8.89
N LEU A 625 17.21 10.35 8.77
CA LEU A 625 16.06 9.51 8.51
C LEU A 625 15.75 9.46 7.01
N ALA A 626 15.38 8.30 6.49
CA ALA A 626 14.83 8.18 5.13
C ALA A 626 13.31 8.45 5.13
N PRO A 627 12.76 9.23 4.19
CA PRO A 627 11.34 9.58 4.18
C PRO A 627 10.38 8.43 3.83
N TYR A 628 10.86 7.43 3.07
CA TYR A 628 10.07 6.28 2.65
C TYR A 628 10.49 5.01 3.39
N LYS A 629 9.53 4.14 3.70
CA LYS A 629 9.77 2.87 4.38
C LYS A 629 9.26 1.72 3.54
N GLY A 630 9.91 0.58 3.65
CA GLY A 630 9.38 -0.70 3.19
C GLY A 630 9.85 -1.82 4.10
N PHE A 631 9.34 -3.02 3.89
CA PHE A 631 9.52 -4.13 4.81
C PHE A 631 10.21 -5.32 4.16
N VAL A 632 11.11 -5.96 4.91
CA VAL A 632 11.55 -7.33 4.65
C VAL A 632 10.50 -8.28 5.22
N ASN A 633 10.07 -9.24 4.39
CA ASN A 633 9.16 -10.30 4.79
C ASN A 633 9.85 -11.27 5.79
N PRO A 634 9.10 -11.92 6.68
CA PRO A 634 9.56 -13.11 7.38
C PRO A 634 9.81 -14.27 6.41
N ARG A 635 10.62 -15.24 6.81
CA ARG A 635 10.81 -16.49 6.07
C ARG A 635 10.00 -17.60 6.72
N TYR A 636 9.29 -18.38 5.90
CA TYR A 636 8.53 -19.55 6.34
C TYR A 636 9.20 -20.83 5.84
N ASP A 637 9.53 -21.73 6.76
CA ASP A 637 10.11 -23.03 6.45
C ASP A 637 9.17 -24.16 6.89
N ALA A 638 8.71 -24.95 5.92
CA ALA A 638 7.93 -26.15 6.18
C ALA A 638 8.84 -27.27 6.72
N VAL A 639 8.54 -27.78 7.92
CA VAL A 639 9.19 -28.94 8.51
C VAL A 639 8.42 -30.18 8.11
N THR A 640 9.09 -31.15 7.48
CA THR A 640 8.44 -32.37 6.97
C THR A 640 8.91 -33.62 7.70
N ASP A 641 8.02 -34.63 7.77
CA ASP A 641 8.38 -35.99 8.18
C ASP A 641 9.07 -36.76 7.04
N GLU A 642 9.51 -38.00 7.29
CA GLU A 642 10.15 -38.87 6.29
C GLU A 642 9.26 -39.19 5.08
N LYS A 643 7.95 -38.96 5.17
CA LYS A 643 6.98 -39.19 4.09
C LYS A 643 6.65 -37.91 3.32
N GLY A 644 7.24 -36.77 3.70
CA GLY A 644 7.00 -35.47 3.10
C GLY A 644 5.75 -34.75 3.60
N ASN A 645 5.10 -35.23 4.66
CA ASN A 645 3.98 -34.51 5.28
C ASN A 645 4.51 -33.35 6.11
N ILE A 646 3.86 -32.19 6.04
CA ILE A 646 4.21 -31.05 6.90
C ILE A 646 3.79 -31.38 8.33
N ILE A 647 4.71 -31.21 9.28
CA ILE A 647 4.49 -31.43 10.72
C ILE A 647 4.61 -30.15 11.54
N ASP A 648 5.23 -29.11 10.98
CA ASP A 648 5.26 -27.75 11.52
C ASP A 648 5.62 -26.76 10.41
N VAL A 649 5.31 -25.49 10.61
CA VAL A 649 5.82 -24.39 9.78
C VAL A 649 6.45 -23.38 10.72
N LYS A 650 7.73 -23.09 10.49
CA LYS A 650 8.50 -22.14 11.31
C LYS A 650 8.58 -20.80 10.61
N VAL A 651 8.50 -19.72 11.38
CA VAL A 651 8.73 -18.35 10.92
C VAL A 651 10.06 -17.83 11.46
N THR A 652 10.90 -17.25 10.60
CA THR A 652 12.15 -16.60 11.00
C THR A 652 12.22 -15.15 10.51
N TYR A 653 13.09 -14.37 11.16
CA TYR A 653 13.22 -12.93 11.02
C TYR A 653 14.69 -12.52 10.90
N ASP A 654 15.53 -13.34 10.26
CA ASP A 654 16.98 -13.19 10.26
C ASP A 654 17.54 -12.58 8.96
N GLU A 655 16.85 -12.71 7.83
CA GLU A 655 17.33 -12.23 6.53
C GLU A 655 17.47 -10.71 6.42
N GLY A 656 18.59 -10.25 5.88
CA GLY A 656 18.76 -8.88 5.41
C GLY A 656 18.02 -8.60 4.10
N TYR A 657 17.93 -7.33 3.71
CA TYR A 657 17.22 -6.93 2.50
C TYR A 657 17.81 -7.54 1.22
N ALA A 658 19.12 -7.37 0.98
CA ALA A 658 19.78 -7.93 -0.20
C ALA A 658 19.71 -9.46 -0.26
N GLU A 659 19.85 -10.13 0.88
CA GLU A 659 19.72 -11.60 0.98
C GLU A 659 18.33 -12.06 0.55
N GLN A 660 17.28 -11.39 1.03
CA GLN A 660 15.91 -11.70 0.67
C GLN A 660 15.62 -11.41 -0.81
N MET A 661 16.08 -10.27 -1.35
CA MET A 661 15.88 -9.94 -2.77
C MET A 661 16.53 -10.97 -3.69
N LEU A 662 17.78 -11.35 -3.39
CA LEU A 662 18.48 -12.37 -4.18
C LEU A 662 17.83 -13.74 -4.06
N ARG A 663 17.33 -14.11 -2.87
CA ARG A 663 16.55 -15.34 -2.70
C ARG A 663 15.27 -15.31 -3.53
N TYR A 664 14.53 -14.20 -3.55
CA TYR A 664 13.34 -14.04 -4.39
C TYR A 664 13.68 -14.11 -5.88
N SER A 665 14.75 -13.45 -6.31
CA SER A 665 15.21 -13.52 -7.70
C SER A 665 15.70 -14.89 -8.14
N ARG A 666 16.15 -15.75 -7.20
CA ARG A 666 16.58 -17.12 -7.49
C ARG A 666 15.43 -18.12 -7.46
N ASP A 667 14.61 -18.07 -6.40
CA ASP A 667 13.64 -19.13 -6.09
C ASP A 667 12.21 -18.79 -6.55
N TYR A 668 11.91 -17.50 -6.76
CA TYR A 668 10.57 -16.97 -7.04
C TYR A 668 10.57 -16.00 -8.24
N SER A 669 11.37 -16.30 -9.27
CA SER A 669 11.49 -15.49 -10.49
C SER A 669 11.19 -16.32 -11.76
N PRO A 670 9.95 -16.84 -11.93
CA PRO A 670 9.65 -17.80 -13.00
C PRO A 670 9.45 -17.19 -14.39
N LEU A 671 9.30 -15.87 -14.54
CA LEU A 671 9.06 -15.27 -15.86
C LEU A 671 10.33 -15.23 -16.72
N PRO A 672 10.23 -15.27 -18.06
CA PRO A 672 11.34 -14.92 -18.95
C PRO A 672 11.71 -13.43 -18.78
N SER A 673 12.90 -13.03 -19.25
CA SER A 673 13.37 -11.64 -19.13
C SER A 673 12.60 -10.67 -20.03
N VAL A 674 11.99 -11.19 -21.09
CA VAL A 674 11.16 -10.46 -22.06
C VAL A 674 9.82 -11.17 -22.15
N ASN A 675 8.73 -10.40 -22.03
CA ASN A 675 7.35 -10.88 -22.08
C ASN A 675 6.58 -10.00 -23.06
N ASP A 676 6.43 -10.41 -24.32
CA ASP A 676 5.73 -9.66 -25.38
C ASP A 676 4.34 -10.24 -25.69
#